data_AF-A0A7W7YFK6-F1
#
_entry.id   AF-A0A7W7YFK6-F1
#
_cell.length_a   1.000
_cell.length_b   1.000
_cell.length_c   1.000
_cell.angle_alpha   90.00
_cell.angle_beta   90.00
_cell.angle_gamma   90.00
#
_symmetry.space_group_name_H-M   'P 1'
#
loop_
_entity.id
_entity.type
_entity.pdbx_description
1 polymer ?
#
loop_
_entity_poly.entity_id
_entity_poly.type
_entity_poly.pdbx_seq_one_letter_code
_entity_poly.pdbx_strand_id
1 'polypeptide(L)'
;MKAIQHLSIFATTLLATIAVQAAPLDTTAASKQVDALLAKGWQKHKIQPNAPVDDATFLRRAYLTVVGRIPTLEEATAFHACQMPDKRAKLVDKLLASEGYVQNFFNYWADVLRAQSQGVAGSTTSQNYLNYIRTALRENKPWDQMARELVSSEGTCFDTGAIGYYMRDRGMPLDNLSNTTRIFLGTRMECAQCHDHPFDKWTQKQFYEMAAFTHNMSSTNYRSQTAEEVQKMIRQDKSLDNDSRDLMRQAITEAVRPLRDTQVVQNKGQLRLPHDYKYKDAKPKDVVPAAVMFGKPVELKKESNPIDEFGRWLTSSENPRFTTIIANRLWKRVFGAGLYEPVDEMMDSSVASNPELMRFLEKQMAEMKYDMKSYLRMLLNTQAFARASTKEVAPGTPYYFQGPVFHRMSAEQVWDSLVTLVSPDPEQSNWSLREREHRDLENRQRLARLLDKTEPALLYEAAKEVSAAMREQNKEFDQLRKELDEARAKEDKVKAREIQRRLGESQRILREQVSKCFYAAAKKSGNQAIQQELAAVSGDGPMEMAMMNLMQDSRVDPKDAPLSPQILATVKADETVLGMKDEKSIKSFENYQRTLHQTWSRAAELPSPAPRGHFLREFGQSDREIIENANDEASVPQALTMMNGSLLSQLTSAWSTLSINLRKAKTNEEKIDTLFLSLYSRKPNAKEKAHMLQTVESYATSKTLWEDITVAALSTQRFIFVE
;
A
#
# COMPACT_ATOMS: atom_id res chain seq x y z
N MET A 1 19.97 46.88 28.40
CA MET A 1 21.01 45.84 28.62
C MET A 1 20.26 44.58 29.03
N LYS A 2 20.11 43.59 28.13
CA LYS A 2 20.84 42.30 28.14
C LYS A 2 20.58 41.53 29.47
N ALA A 3 20.12 40.27 29.52
CA ALA A 3 20.11 39.22 28.50
C ALA A 3 19.37 37.96 29.03
N ILE A 4 19.01 37.07 28.08
CA ILE A 4 18.93 35.61 28.19
C ILE A 4 17.73 35.01 28.97
N GLN A 5 16.67 34.70 28.22
CA GLN A 5 15.76 33.58 28.52
C GLN A 5 16.11 32.43 27.57
N HIS A 6 16.31 31.26 28.16
CA HIS A 6 16.67 30.02 27.47
C HIS A 6 15.50 29.51 26.62
N LEU A 7 15.69 29.49 25.29
CA LEU A 7 14.97 28.61 24.37
C LEU A 7 15.48 27.18 24.59
N SER A 8 14.66 26.30 25.18
CA SER A 8 14.89 24.86 25.13
C SER A 8 14.22 24.30 23.89
N ILE A 9 14.97 24.27 22.79
CA ILE A 9 14.63 23.54 21.57
C ILE A 9 14.79 22.06 21.89
N PHE A 10 13.69 21.32 22.03
CA PHE A 10 13.73 19.86 21.95
C PHE A 10 14.00 19.48 20.49
N ALA A 11 15.28 19.36 20.16
CA ALA A 11 15.72 18.65 18.97
C ALA A 11 15.51 17.16 19.22
N THR A 12 14.35 16.62 18.83
CA THR A 12 14.23 15.20 18.53
C THR A 12 15.15 14.93 17.35
N THR A 13 16.37 14.47 17.65
CA THR A 13 17.23 13.83 16.66
C THR A 13 16.50 12.60 16.14
N LEU A 14 15.77 12.77 15.04
CA LEU A 14 15.58 11.72 14.05
C LEU A 14 17.01 11.30 13.67
N LEU A 15 17.53 10.24 14.29
CA LEU A 15 18.63 9.50 13.71
C LEU A 15 18.06 8.85 12.46
N ALA A 16 18.00 9.64 11.38
CA ALA A 16 18.03 9.09 10.04
C ALA A 16 19.37 8.36 9.98
N THR A 17 19.35 7.05 10.26
CA THR A 17 20.37 6.17 9.72
C THR A 17 20.31 6.39 8.22
N ILE A 18 21.22 7.23 7.72
CA ILE A 18 21.53 7.30 6.31
C ILE A 18 22.09 5.91 6.01
N ALA A 19 21.21 4.98 5.65
CA ALA A 19 21.61 3.73 5.04
C ALA A 19 22.39 4.17 3.81
N VAL A 20 23.72 4.02 3.85
CA VAL A 20 24.55 4.22 2.67
C VAL A 20 24.06 3.17 1.69
N GLN A 21 23.22 3.60 0.74
CA GLN A 21 22.70 2.71 -0.27
C GLN A 21 23.89 2.19 -1.04
N ALA A 22 24.10 0.86 -1.01
CA ALA A 22 25.20 0.23 -1.73
C ALA A 22 25.16 0.68 -3.19
N ALA A 23 26.35 0.89 -3.79
CA ALA A 23 26.44 1.27 -5.18
C ALA A 23 25.64 0.27 -6.05
N PRO A 24 24.87 0.76 -7.04
CA PRO A 24 24.16 -0.09 -7.98
C PRO A 24 25.03 -1.22 -8.55
N LEU A 25 24.51 -2.45 -8.56
CA LEU A 25 25.14 -3.54 -9.31
C LEU A 25 25.17 -3.21 -10.80
N ASP A 26 26.32 -3.43 -11.46
CA ASP A 26 26.44 -3.31 -12.91
C ASP A 26 25.69 -4.46 -13.60
N THR A 27 24.68 -4.11 -14.38
CA THR A 27 23.83 -5.07 -15.10
C THR A 27 24.05 -5.05 -16.61
N THR A 28 25.03 -4.28 -17.11
CA THR A 28 25.23 -4.02 -18.55
C THR A 28 25.42 -5.30 -19.36
N ALA A 29 26.26 -6.23 -18.87
CA ALA A 29 26.50 -7.50 -19.54
C ALA A 29 25.22 -8.37 -19.57
N ALA A 30 24.45 -8.35 -18.49
CA ALA A 30 23.21 -9.12 -18.40
C ALA A 30 22.13 -8.57 -19.34
N SER A 31 21.97 -7.24 -19.44
CA SER A 31 21.05 -6.60 -20.40
C SER A 31 21.38 -7.00 -21.84
N LYS A 32 22.66 -6.95 -22.23
CA LYS A 32 23.10 -7.39 -23.57
C LYS A 32 22.79 -8.86 -23.84
N GLN A 33 22.91 -9.71 -22.81
CA GLN A 33 22.60 -11.13 -22.93
C GLN A 33 21.09 -11.39 -23.08
N VAL A 34 20.22 -10.60 -22.41
CA VAL A 34 18.78 -10.63 -22.65
C VAL A 34 18.47 -10.32 -24.12
N ASP A 35 19.05 -9.24 -24.66
CA ASP A 35 18.84 -8.87 -26.06
C ASP A 35 19.35 -9.95 -27.04
N ALA A 36 20.47 -10.59 -26.75
CA ALA A 36 21.00 -11.69 -27.56
C ALA A 36 20.06 -12.92 -27.58
N LEU A 37 19.48 -13.27 -26.43
CA LEU A 37 18.53 -14.38 -26.31
C LEU A 37 17.19 -14.08 -27.01
N LEU A 38 16.73 -12.82 -26.95
CA LEU A 38 15.57 -12.37 -27.73
C LEU A 38 15.85 -12.43 -29.23
N ALA A 39 17.00 -11.93 -29.68
CA ALA A 39 17.40 -11.98 -31.09
C ALA A 39 17.47 -13.41 -31.65
N LYS A 40 18.01 -14.35 -30.86
CA LYS A 40 18.00 -15.78 -31.19
C LYS A 40 16.58 -16.33 -31.32
N GLY A 41 15.69 -15.95 -30.40
CA GLY A 41 14.26 -16.29 -30.47
C GLY A 41 13.61 -15.76 -31.75
N TRP A 42 13.84 -14.49 -32.09
CA TRP A 42 13.30 -13.89 -33.31
C TRP A 42 13.79 -14.61 -34.57
N GLN A 43 15.07 -14.97 -34.66
CA GLN A 43 15.60 -15.75 -35.79
C GLN A 43 14.93 -17.11 -35.91
N LYS A 44 14.79 -17.85 -34.79
CA LYS A 44 14.15 -19.17 -34.77
C LYS A 44 12.69 -19.12 -35.25
N HIS A 45 11.97 -18.08 -34.85
CA HIS A 45 10.54 -17.91 -35.15
C HIS A 45 10.27 -17.05 -36.39
N LYS A 46 11.32 -16.60 -37.11
CA LYS A 46 11.24 -15.73 -38.29
C LYS A 46 10.47 -14.43 -38.02
N ILE A 47 10.70 -13.85 -36.86
CA ILE A 47 10.06 -12.62 -36.38
C ILE A 47 10.99 -11.43 -36.63
N GLN A 48 10.43 -10.31 -37.09
CA GLN A 48 11.15 -9.04 -37.18
C GLN A 48 10.93 -8.24 -35.90
N PRO A 49 11.98 -7.68 -35.27
CA PRO A 49 11.82 -6.83 -34.10
C PRO A 49 11.24 -5.46 -34.47
N ASN A 50 10.54 -4.83 -33.52
CA ASN A 50 9.98 -3.49 -33.73
C ASN A 50 11.10 -2.43 -33.81
N ALA A 51 10.82 -1.31 -34.46
CA ALA A 51 11.76 -0.20 -34.57
C ALA A 51 12.15 0.36 -33.19
N PRO A 52 13.38 0.88 -33.00
CA PRO A 52 13.74 1.58 -31.79
C PRO A 52 12.92 2.86 -31.62
N VAL A 53 12.64 3.25 -30.37
CA VAL A 53 11.91 4.48 -30.06
C VAL A 53 12.84 5.67 -29.82
N ASP A 54 12.29 6.85 -30.06
CA ASP A 54 12.93 8.11 -29.73
C ASP A 54 13.04 8.34 -28.22
N ASP A 55 13.80 9.38 -27.85
CA ASP A 55 14.05 9.72 -26.45
C ASP A 55 12.79 10.15 -25.71
N ALA A 56 11.85 10.77 -26.39
CA ALA A 56 10.62 11.24 -25.75
C ALA A 56 9.70 10.07 -25.38
N THR A 57 9.56 9.09 -26.27
CA THR A 57 8.81 7.86 -26.01
C THR A 57 9.49 7.05 -24.91
N PHE A 58 10.82 6.91 -24.96
CA PHE A 58 11.57 6.23 -23.91
C PHE A 58 11.39 6.90 -22.54
N LEU A 59 11.54 8.23 -22.47
CA LEU A 59 11.35 9.01 -21.25
C LEU A 59 9.96 8.75 -20.65
N ARG A 60 8.92 8.90 -21.48
CA ARG A 60 7.53 8.73 -21.03
C ARG A 60 7.28 7.32 -20.52
N ARG A 61 7.73 6.30 -21.26
CA ARG A 61 7.60 4.89 -20.89
C ARG A 61 8.33 4.56 -19.61
N ALA A 62 9.58 5.02 -19.45
CA ALA A 62 10.38 4.78 -18.25
C ALA A 62 9.72 5.40 -17.01
N TYR A 63 9.24 6.63 -17.10
CA TYR A 63 8.51 7.29 -16.00
C TYR A 63 7.23 6.55 -15.62
N LEU A 64 6.42 6.13 -16.59
CA LEU A 64 5.20 5.36 -16.31
C LEU A 64 5.50 3.97 -15.73
N THR A 65 6.52 3.30 -16.24
CA THR A 65 6.90 1.94 -15.80
C THR A 65 7.46 1.97 -14.39
N VAL A 66 8.37 2.90 -14.10
CA VAL A 66 9.13 2.92 -12.84
C VAL A 66 8.43 3.77 -11.79
N VAL A 67 7.99 4.97 -12.13
CA VAL A 67 7.44 5.99 -11.20
C VAL A 67 5.91 6.07 -11.26
N GLY A 68 5.26 5.45 -12.25
CA GLY A 68 3.80 5.41 -12.31
C GLY A 68 3.13 6.76 -12.61
N ARG A 69 3.83 7.72 -13.22
CA ARG A 69 3.25 8.97 -13.75
C ARG A 69 3.98 9.44 -14.97
N ILE A 70 3.44 10.46 -15.63
CA ILE A 70 4.18 11.30 -16.59
C ILE A 70 5.32 12.08 -15.87
N PRO A 71 6.43 12.43 -16.54
CA PRO A 71 7.39 13.39 -16.02
C PRO A 71 6.77 14.77 -15.85
N THR A 72 7.26 15.56 -14.89
CA THR A 72 6.94 17.00 -14.82
C THR A 72 7.54 17.73 -16.02
N LEU A 73 7.08 18.96 -16.28
CA LEU A 73 7.65 19.80 -17.34
C LEU A 73 9.16 20.01 -17.16
N GLU A 74 9.61 20.21 -15.92
CA GLU A 74 11.02 20.41 -15.59
C GLU A 74 11.84 19.15 -15.87
N GLU A 75 11.34 17.98 -15.43
CA GLU A 75 11.99 16.68 -15.68
C GLU A 75 12.10 16.38 -17.18
N ALA A 76 11.03 16.61 -17.94
CA ALA A 76 11.03 16.40 -19.38
C ALA A 76 11.99 17.35 -20.10
N THR A 77 11.97 18.63 -19.74
CA THR A 77 12.85 19.65 -20.33
C THR A 77 14.31 19.34 -20.04
N ALA A 78 14.64 18.97 -18.80
CA ALA A 78 15.99 18.61 -18.39
C ALA A 78 16.51 17.37 -19.16
N PHE A 79 15.68 16.34 -19.33
CA PHE A 79 16.07 15.14 -20.07
C PHE A 79 16.33 15.44 -21.55
N HIS A 80 15.49 16.25 -22.19
CA HIS A 80 15.67 16.65 -23.60
C HIS A 80 16.88 17.54 -23.82
N ALA A 81 17.23 18.38 -22.83
CA ALA A 81 18.42 19.20 -22.88
C ALA A 81 19.72 18.38 -22.70
N CYS A 82 19.64 17.22 -22.04
CA CYS A 82 20.80 16.38 -21.76
C CYS A 82 21.40 15.75 -23.02
N GLN A 83 22.70 15.99 -23.24
CA GLN A 83 23.48 15.48 -24.38
C GLN A 83 24.38 14.30 -24.02
N MET A 84 24.29 13.76 -22.79
CA MET A 84 25.12 12.64 -22.38
C MET A 84 24.75 11.38 -23.18
N PRO A 85 25.75 10.61 -23.68
CA PRO A 85 25.49 9.41 -24.47
C PRO A 85 24.79 8.30 -23.67
N ASP A 86 24.95 8.30 -22.35
CA ASP A 86 24.36 7.33 -21.40
C ASP A 86 23.14 7.89 -20.65
N LYS A 87 22.52 8.99 -21.14
CA LYS A 87 21.41 9.67 -20.43
C LYS A 87 20.23 8.76 -20.11
N ARG A 88 19.92 7.76 -20.96
CA ARG A 88 18.84 6.78 -20.72
C ARG A 88 19.15 5.87 -19.53
N ALA A 89 20.39 5.37 -19.43
CA ALA A 89 20.83 4.55 -18.31
C ALA A 89 20.85 5.35 -17.00
N LYS A 90 21.37 6.59 -17.04
CA LYS A 90 21.34 7.51 -15.89
C LYS A 90 19.92 7.87 -15.45
N LEU A 91 19.00 8.01 -16.40
CA LEU A 91 17.58 8.20 -16.08
C LEU A 91 17.04 6.98 -15.33
N VAL A 92 17.28 5.75 -15.82
CA VAL A 92 16.83 4.51 -15.16
C VAL A 92 17.34 4.45 -13.72
N ASP A 93 18.62 4.75 -13.48
CA ASP A 93 19.18 4.78 -12.12
C ASP A 93 18.51 5.82 -11.23
N LYS A 94 18.29 7.04 -11.76
CA LYS A 94 17.58 8.10 -11.05
C LYS A 94 16.17 7.68 -10.66
N LEU A 95 15.43 7.05 -11.57
CA LEU A 95 14.03 6.64 -11.32
C LEU A 95 13.94 5.47 -10.33
N LEU A 96 14.83 4.48 -10.41
CA LEU A 96 14.85 3.36 -9.45
C LEU A 96 15.26 3.78 -8.03
N ALA A 97 15.99 4.89 -7.92
CA ALA A 97 16.39 5.47 -6.64
C ALA A 97 15.35 6.44 -6.05
N SER A 98 14.29 6.81 -6.78
CA SER A 98 13.34 7.83 -6.34
C SER A 98 12.23 7.30 -5.43
N GLU A 99 11.58 8.20 -4.68
CA GLU A 99 10.34 7.87 -3.96
C GLU A 99 9.20 7.51 -4.92
N GLY A 100 9.22 8.05 -6.14
CA GLY A 100 8.30 7.64 -7.20
C GLY A 100 8.32 6.14 -7.50
N TYR A 101 9.50 5.49 -7.48
CA TYR A 101 9.59 4.02 -7.55
C TYR A 101 8.84 3.36 -6.38
N VAL A 102 9.10 3.82 -5.16
CA VAL A 102 8.51 3.26 -3.94
C VAL A 102 6.99 3.33 -4.01
N GLN A 103 6.42 4.46 -4.42
CA GLN A 103 4.97 4.66 -4.50
C GLN A 103 4.32 3.79 -5.58
N ASN A 104 4.88 3.73 -6.78
CA ASN A 104 4.33 2.92 -7.87
C ASN A 104 4.44 1.42 -7.58
N PHE A 105 5.60 0.96 -7.12
CA PHE A 105 5.79 -0.45 -6.77
C PHE A 105 5.03 -0.84 -5.50
N PHE A 106 4.77 0.10 -4.58
CA PHE A 106 3.87 -0.14 -3.46
C PHE A 106 2.46 -0.44 -3.93
N ASN A 107 1.91 0.31 -4.89
CA ASN A 107 0.56 0.02 -5.40
C ASN A 107 0.47 -1.38 -5.99
N TYR A 108 1.48 -1.78 -6.77
CA TYR A 108 1.58 -3.12 -7.34
C TYR A 108 1.67 -4.20 -6.26
N TRP A 109 2.64 -4.09 -5.35
CA TRP A 109 2.86 -5.10 -4.32
C TRP A 109 1.75 -5.14 -3.28
N ALA A 110 1.10 -4.02 -2.97
CA ALA A 110 -0.05 -4.00 -2.08
C ALA A 110 -1.26 -4.71 -2.70
N ASP A 111 -1.43 -4.68 -4.02
CA ASP A 111 -2.44 -5.51 -4.70
C ASP A 111 -2.06 -7.00 -4.63
N VAL A 112 -0.85 -7.37 -5.08
CA VAL A 112 -0.39 -8.77 -5.06
C VAL A 112 -0.44 -9.37 -3.65
N LEU A 113 -0.08 -8.59 -2.63
CA LEU A 113 -0.05 -9.01 -1.23
C LEU A 113 -1.37 -8.73 -0.49
N ARG A 114 -2.41 -8.28 -1.19
CA ARG A 114 -3.76 -8.01 -0.66
C ARG A 114 -3.76 -7.11 0.58
N ALA A 115 -2.96 -6.05 0.54
CA ALA A 115 -2.77 -5.10 1.62
C ALA A 115 -3.73 -3.91 1.48
N GLN A 116 -4.75 -3.86 2.33
CA GLN A 116 -5.78 -2.81 2.35
C GLN A 116 -5.50 -1.77 3.44
N SER A 117 -6.00 -0.55 3.28
CA SER A 117 -5.96 0.49 4.32
C SER A 117 -6.94 0.23 5.47
N GLN A 118 -8.04 -0.46 5.18
CA GLN A 118 -9.05 -0.88 6.14
C GLN A 118 -9.30 -2.38 5.98
N GLY A 119 -8.34 -3.20 6.39
CA GLY A 119 -8.43 -4.65 6.31
C GLY A 119 -9.31 -5.27 7.40
N VAL A 120 -9.52 -6.59 7.30
CA VAL A 120 -10.35 -7.40 8.22
C VAL A 120 -9.93 -7.26 9.69
N ALA A 121 -8.63 -7.09 9.95
CA ALA A 121 -8.03 -6.92 11.27
C ALA A 121 -8.02 -5.46 11.78
N GLY A 122 -8.77 -4.55 11.14
CA GLY A 122 -8.83 -3.14 11.52
C GLY A 122 -7.64 -2.29 11.04
N SER A 123 -7.71 -0.99 11.30
CA SER A 123 -6.82 0.02 10.71
C SER A 123 -5.37 -0.05 11.17
N THR A 124 -5.08 -0.40 12.42
CA THR A 124 -3.70 -0.36 12.94
C THR A 124 -2.80 -1.43 12.35
N THR A 125 -3.24 -2.68 12.34
CA THR A 125 -2.44 -3.75 11.75
C THR A 125 -2.30 -3.56 10.25
N SER A 126 -3.39 -3.13 9.60
CA SER A 126 -3.40 -2.75 8.18
C SER A 126 -2.36 -1.67 7.88
N GLN A 127 -2.29 -0.61 8.68
CA GLN A 127 -1.35 0.48 8.44
C GLN A 127 0.11 0.07 8.66
N ASN A 128 0.40 -0.72 9.71
CA ASN A 128 1.74 -1.26 9.93
C ASN A 128 2.17 -2.16 8.77
N TYR A 129 1.24 -2.94 8.22
CA TYR A 129 1.50 -3.79 7.07
C TYR A 129 1.83 -2.97 5.81
N LEU A 130 1.05 -1.93 5.52
CA LEU A 130 1.32 -1.02 4.41
C LEU A 130 2.67 -0.30 4.60
N ASN A 131 2.98 0.14 5.82
CA ASN A 131 4.26 0.77 6.15
C ASN A 131 5.43 -0.20 5.96
N TYR A 132 5.29 -1.47 6.40
CA TYR A 132 6.29 -2.51 6.17
C TYR A 132 6.60 -2.68 4.68
N ILE A 133 5.58 -2.79 3.82
CA ILE A 133 5.77 -2.94 2.36
C ILE A 133 6.50 -1.72 1.79
N ARG A 134 6.10 -0.49 2.16
CA ARG A 134 6.76 0.73 1.68
C ARG A 134 8.23 0.80 2.12
N THR A 135 8.51 0.50 3.38
CA THR A 135 9.87 0.48 3.93
C THR A 135 10.72 -0.58 3.23
N ALA A 136 10.21 -1.79 3.04
CA ALA A 136 10.90 -2.85 2.33
C ALA A 136 11.29 -2.43 0.90
N LEU A 137 10.40 -1.73 0.18
CA LEU A 137 10.69 -1.22 -1.16
C LEU A 137 11.70 -0.06 -1.16
N ARG A 138 11.60 0.85 -0.19
CA ARG A 138 12.53 1.98 -0.04
C ARG A 138 13.95 1.52 0.25
N GLU A 139 14.07 0.59 1.19
CA GLU A 139 15.35 -0.01 1.62
C GLU A 139 15.90 -1.03 0.61
N ASN A 140 15.14 -1.33 -0.45
CA ASN A 140 15.47 -2.36 -1.44
C ASN A 140 15.70 -3.73 -0.79
N LYS A 141 14.83 -4.10 0.16
CA LYS A 141 14.85 -5.40 0.81
C LYS A 141 14.76 -6.51 -0.25
N PRO A 142 15.69 -7.48 -0.25
CA PRO A 142 15.62 -8.63 -1.14
C PRO A 142 14.28 -9.36 -1.06
N TRP A 143 13.75 -9.77 -2.21
CA TRP A 143 12.41 -10.38 -2.29
C TRP A 143 12.30 -11.69 -1.48
N ASP A 144 13.36 -12.50 -1.44
CA ASP A 144 13.43 -13.71 -0.61
C ASP A 144 13.34 -13.39 0.89
N GLN A 145 14.00 -12.33 1.35
CA GLN A 145 13.91 -11.89 2.74
C GLN A 145 12.51 -11.36 3.06
N MET A 146 11.97 -10.50 2.18
CA MET A 146 10.62 -9.98 2.34
C MET A 146 9.58 -11.11 2.39
N ALA A 147 9.64 -12.07 1.46
CA ALA A 147 8.76 -13.23 1.42
C ALA A 147 8.88 -14.10 2.68
N ARG A 148 10.11 -14.34 3.16
CA ARG A 148 10.36 -15.12 4.38
C ARG A 148 9.73 -14.45 5.60
N GLU A 149 9.98 -13.16 5.78
CA GLU A 149 9.39 -12.39 6.88
C GLU A 149 7.86 -12.39 6.82
N LEU A 150 7.25 -12.26 5.64
CA LEU A 150 5.79 -12.29 5.48
C LEU A 150 5.18 -13.63 5.92
N VAL A 151 5.81 -14.75 5.57
CA VAL A 151 5.26 -16.08 5.87
C VAL A 151 5.70 -16.65 7.22
N SER A 152 6.66 -16.04 7.93
CA SER A 152 7.16 -16.59 9.20
C SER A 152 7.13 -15.64 10.39
N SER A 153 6.72 -14.38 10.24
CA SER A 153 6.67 -13.44 11.35
C SER A 153 5.50 -13.72 12.31
N GLU A 154 5.80 -13.68 13.61
CA GLU A 154 4.84 -13.66 14.71
C GLU A 154 5.12 -12.48 15.66
N GLY A 155 4.28 -12.29 16.67
CA GLY A 155 4.38 -11.18 17.60
C GLY A 155 3.32 -10.12 17.31
N THR A 156 3.59 -8.87 17.69
CA THR A 156 2.64 -7.78 17.53
C THR A 156 2.90 -6.98 16.25
N CYS A 157 1.88 -6.27 15.76
CA CYS A 157 2.05 -5.38 14.60
C CYS A 157 2.97 -4.20 14.90
N PHE A 158 3.28 -3.96 16.19
CA PHE A 158 4.22 -2.96 16.64
C PHE A 158 5.68 -3.44 16.58
N ASP A 159 5.90 -4.76 16.64
CA ASP A 159 7.23 -5.38 16.51
C ASP A 159 7.60 -5.51 15.03
N THR A 160 6.64 -5.97 14.22
CA THR A 160 6.80 -6.08 12.77
C THR A 160 5.47 -5.96 12.05
N GLY A 161 5.42 -5.09 11.03
CA GLY A 161 4.26 -4.96 10.16
C GLY A 161 4.01 -6.17 9.26
N ALA A 162 4.99 -7.08 9.13
CA ALA A 162 4.88 -8.28 8.30
C ALA A 162 3.74 -9.22 8.76
N ILE A 163 3.37 -9.21 10.05
CA ILE A 163 2.23 -10.01 10.56
C ILE A 163 0.90 -9.66 9.89
N GLY A 164 0.82 -8.49 9.24
CA GLY A 164 -0.28 -8.09 8.37
C GLY A 164 -0.64 -9.14 7.31
N TYR A 165 0.34 -9.92 6.87
CA TYR A 165 0.17 -11.00 5.90
C TYR A 165 -0.81 -12.08 6.37
N TYR A 166 -0.74 -12.48 7.64
CA TYR A 166 -1.68 -13.42 8.26
C TYR A 166 -2.98 -12.74 8.71
N MET A 167 -2.89 -11.46 9.07
CA MET A 167 -4.05 -10.69 9.56
C MET A 167 -5.04 -10.33 8.46
N ARG A 168 -4.62 -10.23 7.19
CA ARG A 168 -5.57 -10.01 6.08
C ARG A 168 -6.58 -11.16 5.95
N ASP A 169 -6.16 -12.39 6.25
CA ASP A 169 -6.94 -13.63 6.12
C ASP A 169 -7.36 -14.14 7.51
N ARG A 170 -7.66 -13.23 8.44
CA ARG A 170 -7.99 -13.58 9.82
C ARG A 170 -9.13 -14.61 9.87
N GLY A 171 -8.87 -15.74 10.53
CA GLY A 171 -9.82 -16.84 10.67
C GLY A 171 -9.90 -17.78 9.47
N MET A 172 -9.06 -17.58 8.44
CA MET A 172 -9.06 -18.33 7.19
C MET A 172 -7.65 -18.85 6.84
N PRO A 173 -7.07 -19.76 7.64
CA PRO A 173 -5.69 -20.21 7.45
C PRO A 173 -5.46 -21.00 6.15
N LEU A 174 -6.47 -21.73 5.65
CA LEU A 174 -6.36 -22.47 4.38
C LEU A 174 -6.34 -21.50 3.18
N ASP A 175 -7.19 -20.47 3.20
CA ASP A 175 -7.16 -19.42 2.19
C ASP A 175 -5.86 -18.63 2.21
N ASN A 176 -5.29 -18.37 3.40
CA ASN A 176 -3.98 -17.75 3.50
C ASN A 176 -2.90 -18.59 2.80
N LEU A 177 -2.90 -19.92 2.98
CA LEU A 177 -1.98 -20.79 2.25
C LEU A 177 -2.23 -20.77 0.74
N SER A 178 -3.49 -20.86 0.30
CA SER A 178 -3.82 -20.82 -1.13
C SER A 178 -3.31 -19.53 -1.79
N ASN A 179 -3.48 -18.39 -1.11
CA ASN A 179 -2.92 -17.13 -1.56
C ASN A 179 -1.38 -17.15 -1.52
N THR A 180 -0.77 -17.77 -0.52
CA THR A 180 0.69 -17.93 -0.42
C THR A 180 1.26 -18.69 -1.62
N THR A 181 0.64 -19.82 -2.02
CA THR A 181 1.07 -20.59 -3.19
C THR A 181 0.86 -19.81 -4.48
N ARG A 182 -0.25 -19.06 -4.62
CA ARG A 182 -0.52 -18.23 -5.79
C ARG A 182 0.46 -17.06 -5.93
N ILE A 183 0.78 -16.38 -4.83
CA ILE A 183 1.68 -15.21 -4.81
C ILE A 183 3.12 -15.63 -5.12
N PHE A 184 3.64 -16.62 -4.37
CA PHE A 184 5.07 -16.93 -4.37
C PHE A 184 5.46 -18.11 -5.26
N LEU A 185 4.52 -18.99 -5.59
CA LEU A 185 4.78 -20.19 -6.41
C LEU A 185 3.97 -20.21 -7.71
N GLY A 186 3.06 -19.24 -7.90
CA GLY A 186 2.25 -19.09 -9.11
C GLY A 186 1.34 -20.28 -9.36
N THR A 187 0.89 -20.94 -8.31
CA THR A 187 -0.02 -22.09 -8.39
C THR A 187 -1.30 -21.79 -7.62
N ARG A 188 -2.42 -21.89 -8.33
CA ARG A 188 -3.78 -21.79 -7.79
C ARG A 188 -4.15 -23.09 -7.09
N MET A 189 -4.47 -23.01 -5.80
CA MET A 189 -4.76 -24.16 -4.95
C MET A 189 -6.13 -24.07 -4.29
N GLU A 190 -6.95 -23.10 -4.68
CA GLU A 190 -8.26 -22.82 -4.06
C GLU A 190 -9.20 -24.02 -4.20
N CYS A 191 -9.19 -24.70 -5.35
CA CYS A 191 -9.98 -25.90 -5.58
C CYS A 191 -9.51 -27.09 -4.71
N ALA A 192 -8.20 -27.19 -4.49
CA ALA A 192 -7.55 -28.26 -3.74
C ALA A 192 -7.95 -28.28 -2.25
N GLN A 193 -8.60 -27.23 -1.74
CA GLN A 193 -9.13 -27.19 -0.39
C GLN A 193 -10.26 -28.21 -0.16
N CYS A 194 -11.07 -28.45 -1.20
CA CYS A 194 -12.30 -29.25 -1.11
C CYS A 194 -12.22 -30.56 -1.91
N HIS A 195 -11.44 -30.61 -2.99
CA HIS A 195 -11.28 -31.80 -3.83
C HIS A 195 -9.94 -31.77 -4.57
N ASP A 196 -9.47 -32.89 -5.14
CA ASP A 196 -8.28 -32.92 -5.99
C ASP A 196 -8.40 -31.91 -7.13
N HIS A 197 -7.31 -31.22 -7.46
CA HIS A 197 -7.34 -30.14 -8.42
C HIS A 197 -7.87 -30.64 -9.78
N PRO A 198 -8.85 -29.96 -10.41
CA PRO A 198 -9.54 -30.51 -11.59
C PRO A 198 -8.69 -30.46 -12.87
N PHE A 199 -7.69 -29.58 -12.91
CA PHE A 199 -6.87 -29.32 -14.10
C PHE A 199 -5.36 -29.53 -13.87
N ASP A 200 -4.96 -29.98 -12.67
CA ASP A 200 -3.56 -30.16 -12.29
C ASP A 200 -3.45 -31.43 -11.44
N LYS A 201 -2.23 -31.94 -11.24
CA LYS A 201 -1.97 -33.22 -10.58
C LYS A 201 -2.13 -33.20 -9.05
N TRP A 202 -2.34 -32.02 -8.46
CA TRP A 202 -2.29 -31.85 -7.00
C TRP A 202 -3.53 -32.42 -6.32
N THR A 203 -3.31 -33.25 -5.30
CA THR A 203 -4.40 -33.83 -4.51
C THR A 203 -4.84 -32.92 -3.37
N GLN A 204 -6.06 -33.12 -2.88
CA GLN A 204 -6.53 -32.46 -1.66
C GLN A 204 -5.59 -32.77 -0.48
N LYS A 205 -5.09 -34.00 -0.38
CA LYS A 205 -4.17 -34.38 0.71
C LYS A 205 -2.89 -33.54 0.69
N GLN A 206 -2.28 -33.37 -0.48
CA GLN A 206 -1.05 -32.59 -0.64
C GLN A 206 -1.24 -31.12 -0.27
N PHE A 207 -2.40 -30.55 -0.58
CA PHE A 207 -2.75 -29.21 -0.12
C PHE A 207 -2.75 -29.13 1.42
N TYR A 208 -3.39 -30.08 2.11
CA TYR A 208 -3.41 -30.11 3.57
C TYR A 208 -2.01 -30.40 4.16
N GLU A 209 -1.20 -31.22 3.51
CA GLU A 209 0.19 -31.47 3.93
C GLU A 209 1.02 -30.18 3.90
N MET A 210 0.84 -29.35 2.88
CA MET A 210 1.49 -28.05 2.82
C MET A 210 0.88 -27.06 3.83
N ALA A 211 -0.43 -27.11 4.06
CA ALA A 211 -1.13 -26.28 5.03
C ALA A 211 -0.69 -26.56 6.47
N ALA A 212 -0.26 -27.79 6.77
CA ALA A 212 0.17 -28.16 8.11
C ALA A 212 1.39 -27.35 8.60
N PHE A 213 2.20 -26.77 7.71
CA PHE A 213 3.28 -25.84 8.10
C PHE A 213 2.76 -24.54 8.72
N THR A 214 1.69 -23.96 8.14
CA THR A 214 1.20 -22.62 8.46
C THR A 214 -0.06 -22.62 9.31
N HIS A 215 -0.74 -23.76 9.45
CA HIS A 215 -2.03 -23.90 10.14
C HIS A 215 -2.02 -23.34 11.57
N ASN A 216 -0.88 -23.43 12.26
CA ASN A 216 -0.75 -22.98 13.64
C ASN A 216 -0.52 -21.46 13.78
N MET A 217 -0.31 -20.74 12.68
CA MET A 217 -0.25 -19.28 12.68
C MET A 217 -1.65 -18.71 12.91
N SER A 218 -1.88 -18.16 14.10
CA SER A 218 -3.18 -17.67 14.52
C SER A 218 -3.17 -16.17 14.73
N SER A 219 -4.01 -15.49 13.97
CA SER A 219 -4.37 -14.10 14.18
C SER A 219 -5.26 -13.97 15.43
N THR A 220 -4.79 -13.27 16.46
CA THR A 220 -5.50 -13.12 17.75
C THR A 220 -5.65 -11.65 18.15
N ASN A 221 -6.34 -11.41 19.28
CA ASN A 221 -6.26 -10.12 19.97
C ASN A 221 -4.92 -10.01 20.69
N TYR A 222 -4.53 -8.78 21.03
CA TYR A 222 -3.41 -8.52 21.92
C TYR A 222 -3.57 -9.28 23.25
N ARG A 223 -2.54 -10.03 23.63
CA ARG A 223 -2.46 -10.72 24.92
C ARG A 223 -1.55 -9.96 25.87
N SER A 224 -2.14 -9.11 26.69
CA SER A 224 -1.43 -8.47 27.80
C SER A 224 -1.21 -9.48 28.93
N GLN A 225 0.04 -9.71 29.31
CA GLN A 225 0.39 -10.66 30.37
C GLN A 225 -0.24 -10.24 31.71
N THR A 226 -0.15 -8.95 32.02
CA THR A 226 -0.74 -8.35 33.22
C THR A 226 -2.26 -8.45 33.19
N ALA A 227 -2.92 -8.19 32.05
CA ALA A 227 -4.36 -8.34 31.95
C ALA A 227 -4.82 -9.79 32.16
N GLU A 228 -4.06 -10.78 31.65
CA GLU A 228 -4.33 -12.20 31.90
C GLU A 228 -4.17 -12.57 33.39
N GLU A 229 -3.16 -12.03 34.06
CA GLU A 229 -2.97 -12.20 35.51
C GLU A 229 -4.13 -11.59 36.30
N VAL A 230 -4.57 -10.37 35.95
CA VAL A 230 -5.73 -9.72 36.58
C VAL A 230 -7.00 -10.53 36.35
N GLN A 231 -7.20 -11.06 35.14
CA GLN A 231 -8.34 -11.96 34.88
C GLN A 231 -8.29 -13.18 35.79
N LYS A 232 -7.10 -13.78 36.01
CA LYS A 232 -6.91 -14.90 36.93
C LYS A 232 -7.24 -14.51 38.37
N MET A 233 -6.78 -13.35 38.84
CA MET A 233 -7.13 -12.79 40.16
C MET A 233 -8.65 -12.67 40.33
N ILE A 234 -9.34 -12.10 39.34
CA ILE A 234 -10.81 -11.98 39.32
C ILE A 234 -11.50 -13.35 39.37
N ARG A 235 -10.97 -14.39 38.69
CA ARG A 235 -11.55 -15.74 38.76
C ARG A 235 -11.38 -16.36 40.14
N GLN A 236 -10.28 -16.07 40.83
CA GLN A 236 -9.89 -16.69 42.09
C GLN A 236 -10.45 -15.95 43.32
N ASP A 237 -10.86 -14.69 43.17
CA ASP A 237 -11.51 -13.94 44.24
C ASP A 237 -12.92 -14.49 44.53
N LYS A 238 -13.04 -15.16 45.68
CA LYS A 238 -14.28 -15.76 46.19
C LYS A 238 -15.21 -14.72 46.83
N SER A 239 -14.74 -13.51 47.10
CA SER A 239 -15.56 -12.43 47.68
C SER A 239 -16.48 -11.76 46.65
N LEU A 240 -16.19 -11.91 45.35
CA LEU A 240 -17.00 -11.36 44.28
C LEU A 240 -18.22 -12.25 43.98
N ASP A 241 -19.39 -11.63 43.87
CA ASP A 241 -20.55 -12.24 43.22
C ASP A 241 -20.32 -12.39 41.70
N ASN A 242 -21.20 -13.15 41.03
CA ASN A 242 -21.05 -13.44 39.59
C ASN A 242 -21.14 -12.18 38.72
N ASP A 243 -22.04 -11.25 39.05
CA ASP A 243 -22.22 -10.01 38.29
C ASP A 243 -20.98 -9.10 38.42
N SER A 244 -20.46 -8.92 39.64
CA SER A 244 -19.17 -8.24 39.86
C SER A 244 -18.04 -8.84 39.02
N ARG A 245 -17.95 -10.18 39.02
CA ARG A 245 -16.89 -10.90 38.31
C ARG A 245 -16.97 -10.67 36.80
N ASP A 246 -18.17 -10.71 36.23
CA ASP A 246 -18.37 -10.56 34.79
C ASP A 246 -18.14 -9.11 34.34
N LEU A 247 -18.62 -8.12 35.11
CA LEU A 247 -18.38 -6.70 34.82
C LEU A 247 -16.91 -6.31 34.95
N MET A 248 -16.18 -6.84 35.94
CA MET A 248 -14.74 -6.62 36.05
C MET A 248 -13.97 -7.23 34.87
N ARG A 249 -14.36 -8.42 34.39
CA ARG A 249 -13.79 -9.01 33.16
C ARG A 249 -14.10 -8.17 31.93
N GLN A 250 -15.31 -7.62 31.85
CA GLN A 250 -15.71 -6.71 30.78
C GLN A 250 -14.88 -5.41 30.83
N ALA A 251 -14.61 -4.86 32.01
CA ALA A 251 -13.73 -3.69 32.17
C ALA A 251 -12.33 -3.93 31.61
N ILE A 252 -11.70 -5.07 31.94
CA ILE A 252 -10.40 -5.47 31.37
C ILE A 252 -10.49 -5.63 29.85
N THR A 253 -11.59 -6.23 29.37
CA THR A 253 -11.81 -6.43 27.92
C THR A 253 -11.97 -5.11 27.17
N GLU A 254 -12.62 -4.12 27.76
CA GLU A 254 -12.73 -2.77 27.20
C GLU A 254 -11.40 -2.00 27.26
N ALA A 255 -10.58 -2.21 28.30
CA ALA A 255 -9.25 -1.60 28.39
C ALA A 255 -8.28 -2.10 27.30
N VAL A 256 -8.35 -3.40 26.97
CA VAL A 256 -7.52 -4.01 25.89
C VAL A 256 -8.16 -3.82 24.50
N ARG A 257 -9.42 -3.41 24.42
CA ARG A 257 -10.17 -3.30 23.15
C ARG A 257 -9.46 -2.50 22.05
N PRO A 258 -8.78 -1.37 22.31
CA PRO A 258 -8.08 -0.62 21.26
C PRO A 258 -6.90 -1.39 20.63
N LEU A 259 -6.44 -2.45 21.28
CA LEU A 259 -5.33 -3.33 20.84
C LEU A 259 -5.83 -4.63 20.22
N ARG A 260 -7.14 -4.78 19.94
CA ARG A 260 -7.64 -5.97 19.24
C ARG A 260 -6.98 -6.12 17.87
N ASP A 261 -6.84 -7.38 17.46
CA ASP A 261 -6.35 -7.75 16.13
C ASP A 261 -4.93 -7.26 15.79
N THR A 262 -4.10 -7.07 16.81
CA THR A 262 -2.71 -6.59 16.67
C THR A 262 -1.65 -7.67 16.86
N GLN A 263 -2.02 -8.95 16.99
CA GLN A 263 -1.07 -10.01 17.34
C GLN A 263 -1.27 -11.31 16.55
N VAL A 264 -0.18 -11.85 16.00
CA VAL A 264 -0.12 -13.21 15.45
C VAL A 264 0.72 -14.07 16.38
N VAL A 265 0.23 -15.26 16.70
CA VAL A 265 0.95 -16.22 17.55
C VAL A 265 0.93 -17.60 16.93
N GLN A 266 1.95 -18.40 17.22
CA GLN A 266 1.92 -19.83 16.94
C GLN A 266 1.19 -20.60 18.04
N ASN A 267 0.05 -21.19 17.69
CA ASN A 267 -0.69 -22.08 18.57
C ASN A 267 -0.13 -23.50 18.54
N LYS A 268 -0.48 -24.29 19.56
CA LYS A 268 -0.23 -25.74 19.56
C LYS A 268 -1.43 -26.44 18.95
N GLY A 269 -1.23 -27.12 17.83
CA GLY A 269 -2.29 -27.81 17.11
C GLY A 269 -1.73 -28.69 16.00
N GLN A 270 -2.56 -29.63 15.55
CA GLN A 270 -2.28 -30.43 14.37
C GLN A 270 -3.44 -30.27 13.40
N LEU A 271 -3.11 -29.98 12.14
CA LEU A 271 -4.12 -29.91 11.09
C LEU A 271 -4.72 -31.31 10.87
N ARG A 272 -6.03 -31.36 10.66
CA ARG A 272 -6.77 -32.59 10.35
C ARG A 272 -7.50 -32.44 9.04
N LEU A 273 -7.67 -33.56 8.35
CA LEU A 273 -8.52 -33.63 7.17
C LEU A 273 -9.99 -33.35 7.52
N PRO A 274 -10.77 -32.82 6.57
CA PRO A 274 -12.16 -32.51 6.82
C PRO A 274 -12.99 -33.78 7.04
N HIS A 275 -14.16 -33.62 7.65
CA HIS A 275 -15.03 -34.73 8.05
C HIS A 275 -15.66 -35.47 6.85
N ASP A 276 -15.72 -34.83 5.70
CA ASP A 276 -16.26 -35.29 4.43
C ASP A 276 -15.16 -35.68 3.43
N TYR A 277 -13.92 -35.85 3.90
CA TYR A 277 -12.80 -36.32 3.06
C TYR A 277 -13.13 -37.64 2.38
N LYS A 278 -13.07 -37.67 1.03
CA LYS A 278 -13.65 -38.76 0.21
C LYS A 278 -12.63 -39.68 -0.45
N TYR A 279 -11.33 -39.40 -0.33
CA TYR A 279 -10.27 -40.14 -1.00
C TYR A 279 -9.76 -41.31 -0.15
N LYS A 280 -9.17 -42.33 -0.80
CA LYS A 280 -8.76 -43.59 -0.15
C LYS A 280 -7.37 -43.54 0.50
N ASP A 281 -6.61 -42.49 0.27
CA ASP A 281 -5.23 -42.26 0.71
C ASP A 281 -5.12 -41.71 2.14
N ALA A 282 -6.25 -41.37 2.79
CA ALA A 282 -6.38 -41.05 4.20
C ALA A 282 -7.85 -41.19 4.67
N LYS A 283 -8.10 -41.19 5.98
CA LYS A 283 -9.45 -41.19 6.55
C LYS A 283 -9.88 -39.77 6.95
N PRO A 284 -11.19 -39.47 6.96
CA PRO A 284 -11.70 -38.23 7.53
C PRO A 284 -11.16 -37.99 8.95
N LYS A 285 -10.80 -36.73 9.25
CA LYS A 285 -10.23 -36.28 10.54
C LYS A 285 -8.84 -36.83 10.91
N ASP A 286 -8.18 -37.56 10.00
CA ASP A 286 -6.78 -37.95 10.20
C ASP A 286 -5.90 -36.72 10.37
N VAL A 287 -4.88 -36.85 11.22
CA VAL A 287 -3.85 -35.82 11.38
C VAL A 287 -2.97 -35.81 10.13
N VAL A 288 -2.70 -34.61 9.61
CA VAL A 288 -1.91 -34.43 8.40
C VAL A 288 -0.48 -34.03 8.77
N PRO A 289 0.55 -34.80 8.35
CA PRO A 289 1.93 -34.38 8.54
C PRO A 289 2.28 -33.24 7.59
N ALA A 290 3.21 -32.37 8.01
CA ALA A 290 3.70 -31.30 7.15
C ALA A 290 4.61 -31.87 6.04
N ALA A 291 4.27 -31.60 4.79
CA ALA A 291 5.08 -31.95 3.62
C ALA A 291 4.88 -30.92 2.50
N VAL A 292 5.93 -30.69 1.72
CA VAL A 292 5.93 -29.69 0.64
C VAL A 292 5.54 -30.34 -0.68
N MET A 293 4.80 -29.59 -1.50
CA MET A 293 4.36 -30.07 -2.82
C MET A 293 5.46 -29.99 -3.89
N PHE A 294 6.43 -29.07 -3.72
CA PHE A 294 7.44 -28.76 -4.73
C PHE A 294 8.86 -28.98 -4.23
N GLY A 295 9.73 -29.39 -5.15
CA GLY A 295 11.17 -29.47 -4.90
C GLY A 295 11.55 -30.54 -3.87
N LYS A 296 12.63 -30.29 -3.14
CA LYS A 296 13.15 -31.21 -2.12
C LYS A 296 12.24 -31.22 -0.88
N PRO A 297 11.96 -32.40 -0.29
CA PRO A 297 11.23 -32.51 0.96
C PRO A 297 11.89 -31.71 2.09
N VAL A 298 11.07 -31.17 3.00
CA VAL A 298 11.52 -30.48 4.21
C VAL A 298 11.55 -31.48 5.36
N GLU A 299 12.72 -31.68 5.97
CA GLU A 299 12.86 -32.53 7.15
C GLU A 299 12.63 -31.73 8.43
N LEU A 300 11.52 -32.00 9.12
CA LEU A 300 11.22 -31.38 10.41
C LEU A 300 11.86 -32.16 11.56
N LYS A 301 12.80 -31.54 12.28
CA LYS A 301 13.35 -32.07 13.53
C LYS A 301 12.41 -31.74 14.70
N LYS A 302 12.58 -32.43 15.83
CA LYS A 302 11.74 -32.22 17.03
C LYS A 302 11.85 -30.78 17.57
N GLU A 303 13.01 -30.16 17.41
CA GLU A 303 13.30 -28.80 17.82
C GLU A 303 13.02 -27.76 16.72
N SER A 304 12.72 -28.20 15.49
CA SER A 304 12.43 -27.30 14.37
C SER A 304 11.12 -26.55 14.60
N ASN A 305 11.12 -25.26 14.27
CA ASN A 305 9.89 -24.51 14.09
C ASN A 305 9.38 -24.72 12.65
N PRO A 306 8.21 -25.38 12.44
CA PRO A 306 7.70 -25.65 11.10
C PRO A 306 7.54 -24.40 10.22
N ILE A 307 7.15 -23.25 10.79
CA ILE A 307 6.94 -22.05 9.98
C ILE A 307 8.25 -21.46 9.47
N ASP A 308 9.31 -21.52 10.28
CA ASP A 308 10.64 -21.06 9.88
C ASP A 308 11.26 -21.98 8.81
N GLU A 309 11.04 -23.29 8.93
CA GLU A 309 11.43 -24.27 7.92
C GLU A 309 10.67 -24.04 6.60
N PHE A 310 9.37 -23.76 6.68
CA PHE A 310 8.54 -23.42 5.52
C PHE A 310 9.04 -22.14 4.84
N GLY A 311 9.28 -21.07 5.58
CA GLY A 311 9.82 -19.82 5.04
C GLY A 311 11.19 -20.01 4.38
N ARG A 312 12.06 -20.84 4.96
CA ARG A 312 13.37 -21.20 4.38
C ARG A 312 13.24 -22.02 3.10
N TRP A 313 12.34 -22.99 3.06
CA TRP A 313 12.06 -23.78 1.86
C TRP A 313 11.43 -22.94 0.74
N LEU A 314 10.43 -22.12 1.08
CA LEU A 314 9.69 -21.30 0.12
C LEU A 314 10.63 -20.38 -0.66
N THR A 315 11.58 -19.79 0.05
CA THR A 315 12.50 -18.77 -0.47
C THR A 315 13.86 -19.34 -0.87
N SER A 316 14.01 -20.66 -0.88
CA SER A 316 15.24 -21.32 -1.32
C SER A 316 15.45 -21.12 -2.82
N SER A 317 16.69 -20.91 -3.25
CA SER A 317 17.06 -20.94 -4.68
C SER A 317 16.92 -22.33 -5.30
N GLU A 318 16.75 -23.38 -4.50
CA GLU A 318 16.42 -24.73 -4.98
C GLU A 318 14.90 -24.96 -5.16
N ASN A 319 14.07 -23.99 -4.75
CA ASN A 319 12.64 -24.06 -4.98
C ASN A 319 12.36 -23.88 -6.49
N PRO A 320 11.67 -24.81 -7.16
CA PRO A 320 11.51 -24.80 -8.61
C PRO A 320 10.56 -23.71 -9.13
N ARG A 321 9.87 -22.98 -8.25
CA ARG A 321 8.84 -22.00 -8.62
C ARG A 321 9.17 -20.59 -8.13
N PHE A 322 9.72 -20.44 -6.92
CA PHE A 322 9.90 -19.14 -6.29
C PHE A 322 10.65 -18.12 -7.16
N THR A 323 11.82 -18.48 -7.67
CA THR A 323 12.64 -17.59 -8.52
C THR A 323 11.97 -17.32 -9.86
N THR A 324 11.35 -18.34 -10.47
CA THR A 324 10.63 -18.21 -11.75
C THR A 324 9.51 -17.19 -11.66
N ILE A 325 8.71 -17.24 -10.60
CA ILE A 325 7.54 -16.37 -10.44
C ILE A 325 7.94 -14.91 -10.26
N ILE A 326 8.90 -14.61 -9.39
CA ILE A 326 9.34 -13.21 -9.22
C ILE A 326 10.01 -12.67 -10.49
N ALA A 327 10.84 -13.48 -11.16
CA ALA A 327 11.49 -13.09 -12.41
C ALA A 327 10.45 -12.81 -13.52
N ASN A 328 9.41 -13.64 -13.62
CA ASN A 328 8.34 -13.51 -14.60
C ASN A 328 7.38 -12.34 -14.28
N ARG A 329 7.05 -12.11 -13.00
CA ARG A 329 6.25 -10.96 -12.54
C ARG A 329 6.92 -9.64 -12.90
N LEU A 330 8.20 -9.48 -12.58
CA LEU A 330 8.95 -8.28 -12.90
C LEU A 330 9.17 -8.10 -14.41
N TRP A 331 9.35 -9.21 -15.15
CA TRP A 331 9.36 -9.18 -16.61
C TRP A 331 8.03 -8.65 -17.17
N LYS A 332 6.90 -9.22 -16.74
CA LYS A 332 5.56 -8.76 -17.13
C LYS A 332 5.34 -7.30 -16.78
N ARG A 333 5.82 -6.85 -15.63
CA ARG A 333 5.70 -5.44 -15.22
C ARG A 333 6.43 -4.47 -16.16
N VAL A 334 7.57 -4.88 -16.74
CA VAL A 334 8.36 -4.05 -17.66
C VAL A 334 7.86 -4.14 -19.11
N PHE A 335 7.42 -5.32 -19.55
CA PHE A 335 7.11 -5.57 -20.95
C PHE A 335 5.61 -5.73 -21.25
N GLY A 336 4.74 -5.72 -20.25
CA GLY A 336 3.28 -5.84 -20.38
C GLY A 336 2.77 -7.27 -20.56
N ALA A 337 3.65 -8.27 -20.73
CA ALA A 337 3.30 -9.69 -20.78
C ALA A 337 4.40 -10.55 -20.16
N GLY A 338 4.02 -11.66 -19.53
CA GLY A 338 4.92 -12.66 -18.97
C GLY A 338 5.48 -13.61 -20.03
N LEU A 339 6.64 -14.20 -19.74
CA LEU A 339 7.15 -15.37 -20.48
C LEU A 339 6.30 -16.62 -20.19
N TYR A 340 5.78 -16.72 -18.96
CA TYR A 340 4.65 -17.57 -18.61
C TYR A 340 3.40 -16.71 -18.44
N GLU A 341 2.30 -17.13 -19.07
CA GLU A 341 0.96 -16.55 -18.89
C GLU A 341 -0.07 -17.69 -18.74
N PRO A 342 -1.00 -17.60 -17.76
CA PRO A 342 -1.07 -16.58 -16.71
C PRO A 342 0.09 -16.71 -15.71
N VAL A 343 0.56 -15.59 -15.16
CA VAL A 343 1.70 -15.57 -14.21
C VAL A 343 1.41 -16.33 -12.92
N ASP A 344 0.16 -16.36 -12.50
CA ASP A 344 -0.30 -16.91 -11.23
C ASP A 344 -1.00 -18.26 -11.37
N GLU A 345 -0.97 -18.87 -12.56
CA GLU A 345 -1.56 -20.18 -12.90
C GLU A 345 -0.57 -21.04 -13.70
N MET A 346 0.65 -21.15 -13.19
CA MET A 346 1.71 -21.98 -13.78
C MET A 346 1.55 -23.44 -13.34
N MET A 347 1.33 -24.31 -14.32
CA MET A 347 1.26 -25.76 -14.16
C MET A 347 2.63 -26.39 -14.45
N ASP A 348 2.80 -27.68 -14.17
CA ASP A 348 4.02 -28.43 -14.53
C ASP A 348 4.18 -28.58 -16.05
N SER A 349 3.08 -28.55 -16.80
CA SER A 349 3.05 -28.58 -18.26
C SER A 349 3.24 -27.21 -18.91
N SER A 350 3.24 -26.12 -18.12
CA SER A 350 3.44 -24.77 -18.65
C SER A 350 4.83 -24.63 -19.25
N VAL A 351 4.92 -24.04 -20.43
CA VAL A 351 6.19 -23.76 -21.12
C VAL A 351 6.30 -22.28 -21.40
N ALA A 352 7.42 -21.68 -21.04
CA ALA A 352 7.68 -20.28 -21.32
C ALA A 352 7.74 -20.02 -22.83
N SER A 353 7.29 -18.84 -23.29
CA SER A 353 7.39 -18.47 -24.71
C SER A 353 8.85 -18.46 -25.20
N ASN A 354 9.81 -18.16 -24.31
CA ASN A 354 11.24 -18.33 -24.55
C ASN A 354 11.93 -19.02 -23.35
N PRO A 355 12.08 -20.36 -23.37
CA PRO A 355 12.64 -21.13 -22.24
C PRO A 355 14.14 -20.88 -21.99
N GLU A 356 14.91 -20.50 -23.01
CA GLU A 356 16.33 -20.14 -22.81
C GLU A 356 16.46 -18.81 -22.09
N LEU A 357 15.65 -17.82 -22.48
CA LEU A 357 15.58 -16.53 -21.82
C LEU A 357 15.10 -16.67 -20.38
N MET A 358 14.03 -17.44 -20.12
CA MET A 358 13.51 -17.62 -18.77
C MET A 358 14.56 -18.19 -17.81
N ARG A 359 15.30 -19.23 -18.23
CA ARG A 359 16.40 -19.81 -17.42
C ARG A 359 17.51 -18.79 -17.14
N PHE A 360 17.84 -17.94 -18.11
CA PHE A 360 18.81 -16.87 -17.90
C PHE A 360 18.30 -15.85 -16.86
N LEU A 361 17.04 -15.43 -16.98
CA LEU A 361 16.41 -14.49 -16.04
C LEU A 361 16.34 -15.05 -14.61
N GLU A 362 15.99 -16.33 -14.44
CA GLU A 362 16.01 -17.02 -13.15
C GLU A 362 17.41 -17.00 -12.52
N LYS A 363 18.43 -17.35 -13.32
CA LYS A 363 19.82 -17.31 -12.88
C LYS A 363 20.22 -15.90 -12.44
N GLN A 364 19.91 -14.88 -13.23
CA GLN A 364 20.23 -13.49 -12.87
C GLN A 364 19.53 -13.04 -11.58
N MET A 365 18.25 -13.40 -11.39
CA MET A 365 17.52 -13.07 -10.15
C MET A 365 18.19 -13.70 -8.92
N ALA A 366 18.59 -14.97 -9.01
CA ALA A 366 19.27 -15.66 -7.93
C ALA A 366 20.69 -15.10 -7.66
N GLU A 367 21.47 -14.82 -8.71
CA GLU A 367 22.82 -14.22 -8.58
C GLU A 367 22.78 -12.81 -7.99
N MET A 368 21.76 -12.03 -8.32
CA MET A 368 21.49 -10.72 -7.72
C MET A 368 20.91 -10.82 -6.30
N LYS A 369 20.79 -12.03 -5.74
CA LYS A 369 20.24 -12.28 -4.41
C LYS A 369 18.87 -11.63 -4.23
N TYR A 370 18.00 -11.77 -5.24
CA TYR A 370 16.64 -11.26 -5.22
C TYR A 370 16.51 -9.73 -5.05
N ASP A 371 17.55 -8.96 -5.41
CA ASP A 371 17.49 -7.50 -5.53
C ASP A 371 16.61 -7.09 -6.72
N MET A 372 15.40 -6.63 -6.41
CA MET A 372 14.42 -6.22 -7.41
C MET A 372 14.87 -5.00 -8.22
N LYS A 373 15.50 -4.00 -7.60
CA LYS A 373 15.95 -2.80 -8.33
C LYS A 373 17.06 -3.14 -9.31
N SER A 374 18.00 -4.00 -8.94
CA SER A 374 19.05 -4.46 -9.84
C SER A 374 18.49 -5.29 -11.00
N TYR A 375 17.53 -6.19 -10.73
CA TYR A 375 16.84 -6.93 -11.79
C TYR A 375 16.06 -6.00 -12.74
N LEU A 376 15.35 -5.00 -12.21
CA LEU A 376 14.65 -4.00 -13.04
C LEU A 376 15.63 -3.15 -13.85
N ARG A 377 16.76 -2.74 -13.27
CA ARG A 377 17.84 -2.02 -14.00
C ARG A 377 18.33 -2.83 -15.20
N MET A 378 18.51 -4.14 -15.04
CA MET A 378 18.87 -5.03 -16.15
C MET A 378 17.82 -4.98 -17.26
N LEU A 379 16.52 -5.12 -16.94
CA LEU A 379 15.45 -5.14 -17.94
C LEU A 379 15.26 -3.79 -18.65
N LEU A 380 15.29 -2.69 -17.90
CA LEU A 380 15.05 -1.33 -18.41
C LEU A 380 16.19 -0.81 -19.31
N ASN A 381 17.38 -1.42 -19.23
CA ASN A 381 18.53 -1.09 -20.09
C ASN A 381 18.67 -2.02 -21.31
N THR A 382 17.66 -2.85 -21.60
CA THR A 382 17.64 -3.68 -22.83
C THR A 382 17.28 -2.85 -24.06
N GLN A 383 17.75 -3.26 -25.23
CA GLN A 383 17.25 -2.74 -26.51
C GLN A 383 15.77 -3.08 -26.67
N ALA A 384 15.31 -4.23 -26.19
CA ALA A 384 13.90 -4.63 -26.21
C ALA A 384 13.00 -3.58 -25.54
N PHE A 385 13.36 -3.07 -24.35
CA PHE A 385 12.61 -2.02 -23.67
C PHE A 385 12.61 -0.69 -24.45
N ALA A 386 13.62 -0.46 -25.29
CA ALA A 386 13.75 0.70 -26.16
C ALA A 386 13.17 0.50 -27.57
N ARG A 387 12.35 -0.53 -27.81
CA ARG A 387 11.61 -0.74 -29.08
C ARG A 387 10.17 -0.25 -28.99
N ALA A 388 9.56 0.00 -30.14
CA ALA A 388 8.16 0.41 -30.24
C ALA A 388 7.26 -0.72 -29.74
N SER A 389 6.14 -0.37 -29.11
CA SER A 389 5.25 -1.38 -28.55
C SER A 389 4.43 -2.12 -29.61
N THR A 390 4.12 -3.38 -29.32
CA THR A 390 3.21 -4.20 -30.12
C THR A 390 1.78 -3.96 -29.65
N LYS A 391 0.90 -3.55 -30.58
CA LYS A 391 -0.48 -3.15 -30.27
C LYS A 391 -1.41 -4.29 -29.87
N GLU A 392 -1.29 -5.41 -30.56
CA GLU A 392 -2.17 -6.56 -30.35
C GLU A 392 -1.33 -7.80 -30.14
N VAL A 393 -1.57 -8.46 -29.01
CA VAL A 393 -1.05 -9.79 -28.70
C VAL A 393 -2.24 -10.71 -28.56
N ALA A 394 -2.35 -11.70 -29.45
CA ALA A 394 -3.49 -12.60 -29.44
C ALA A 394 -3.45 -13.48 -28.17
N PRO A 395 -4.57 -13.59 -27.42
CA PRO A 395 -4.64 -14.45 -26.24
C PRO A 395 -4.25 -15.89 -26.55
N GLY A 396 -3.49 -16.53 -25.65
CA GLY A 396 -3.03 -17.91 -25.80
C GLY A 396 -1.95 -18.13 -26.86
N THR A 397 -1.49 -17.08 -27.55
CA THR A 397 -0.35 -17.19 -28.48
C THR A 397 0.96 -16.77 -27.79
N PRO A 398 2.07 -17.52 -27.98
CA PRO A 398 3.35 -17.11 -27.44
C PRO A 398 3.80 -15.77 -28.00
N TYR A 399 4.05 -14.80 -27.11
CA TYR A 399 4.64 -13.52 -27.45
C TYR A 399 6.17 -13.57 -27.31
N TYR A 400 6.89 -13.14 -28.34
CA TYR A 400 8.35 -13.20 -28.43
C TYR A 400 9.03 -11.83 -28.25
N PHE A 401 8.29 -10.83 -27.75
CA PHE A 401 8.82 -9.55 -27.28
C PHE A 401 9.61 -8.75 -28.32
N GLN A 402 9.03 -8.56 -29.51
CA GLN A 402 9.53 -7.62 -30.54
C GLN A 402 9.67 -6.18 -30.00
N GLY A 403 8.90 -5.87 -28.96
CA GLY A 403 8.97 -4.71 -28.08
C GLY A 403 8.07 -4.94 -26.86
N PRO A 404 7.86 -3.95 -25.99
CA PRO A 404 6.84 -4.02 -24.95
C PRO A 404 5.42 -4.16 -25.56
N VAL A 405 4.45 -4.55 -24.76
CA VAL A 405 3.03 -4.57 -25.16
C VAL A 405 2.45 -3.18 -24.99
N PHE A 406 1.70 -2.71 -25.98
CA PHE A 406 0.95 -1.48 -25.88
C PHE A 406 -0.22 -1.68 -24.92
N HIS A 407 -0.27 -0.91 -23.85
CA HIS A 407 -1.28 -1.09 -22.82
C HIS A 407 -1.81 0.25 -22.33
N ARG A 408 -2.97 0.21 -21.67
CA ARG A 408 -3.54 1.39 -21.04
C ARG A 408 -2.82 1.67 -19.72
N MET A 409 -2.78 2.92 -19.29
CA MET A 409 -2.39 3.24 -17.91
C MET A 409 -3.40 2.66 -16.92
N SER A 410 -2.90 2.20 -15.77
CA SER A 410 -3.76 1.82 -14.63
C SER A 410 -4.47 3.03 -14.03
N ALA A 411 -5.50 2.80 -13.20
CA ALA A 411 -6.19 3.84 -12.45
C ALA A 411 -5.22 4.75 -11.68
N GLU A 412 -4.26 4.14 -10.97
CA GLU A 412 -3.21 4.82 -10.23
C GLU A 412 -2.34 5.65 -11.17
N GLN A 413 -1.90 5.10 -12.30
CA GLN A 413 -1.02 5.83 -13.24
C GLN A 413 -1.70 7.04 -13.87
N VAL A 414 -3.01 6.94 -14.19
CA VAL A 414 -3.76 8.09 -14.69
C VAL A 414 -3.91 9.13 -13.58
N TRP A 415 -4.36 8.74 -12.39
CA TRP A 415 -4.50 9.64 -11.24
C TRP A 415 -3.20 10.37 -10.91
N ASP A 416 -2.11 9.62 -10.80
CA ASP A 416 -0.77 10.09 -10.46
C ASP A 416 -0.19 11.02 -11.54
N SER A 417 -0.58 10.82 -12.79
CA SER A 417 -0.28 11.74 -13.89
C SER A 417 -1.10 13.03 -13.81
N LEU A 418 -2.36 12.96 -13.37
CA LEU A 418 -3.17 14.16 -13.11
C LEU A 418 -2.64 14.95 -11.91
N VAL A 419 -2.21 14.28 -10.84
CA VAL A 419 -1.52 14.92 -9.69
C VAL A 419 -0.29 15.70 -10.15
N THR A 420 0.47 15.17 -11.12
CA THR A 420 1.64 15.84 -11.72
C THR A 420 1.30 17.15 -12.42
N LEU A 421 0.06 17.30 -12.91
CA LEU A 421 -0.40 18.50 -13.59
C LEU A 421 -1.01 19.53 -12.62
N VAL A 422 -1.39 19.10 -11.42
CA VAL A 422 -2.03 19.95 -10.40
C VAL A 422 -1.04 20.42 -9.34
N SER A 423 -0.20 19.52 -8.83
CA SER A 423 0.73 19.76 -7.73
C SER A 423 2.12 20.14 -8.23
N PRO A 424 2.78 21.16 -7.64
CA PRO A 424 4.16 21.51 -7.98
C PRO A 424 5.17 20.45 -7.51
N ASP A 425 4.78 19.62 -6.53
CA ASP A 425 5.54 18.48 -6.06
C ASP A 425 4.62 17.24 -6.03
N PRO A 426 4.59 16.44 -7.11
CA PRO A 426 3.76 15.25 -7.14
C PRO A 426 4.26 14.14 -6.23
N GLU A 427 5.48 14.20 -5.69
CA GLU A 427 6.03 13.13 -4.83
C GLU A 427 5.78 13.40 -3.34
N GLN A 428 5.24 14.57 -3.00
CA GLN A 428 4.92 14.96 -1.64
C GLN A 428 3.97 13.95 -0.96
N SER A 429 4.32 13.52 0.25
CA SER A 429 3.48 12.67 1.07
C SER A 429 2.24 13.40 1.59
N ASN A 430 1.15 12.66 1.84
CA ASN A 430 -0.02 13.18 2.56
C ASN A 430 0.30 13.33 4.05
N TRP A 431 1.01 14.40 4.43
CA TRP A 431 1.56 14.57 5.78
C TRP A 431 0.50 14.45 6.88
N SER A 432 -0.68 15.07 6.71
CA SER A 432 -1.71 15.03 7.75
C SER A 432 -2.26 13.63 8.00
N LEU A 433 -2.40 12.83 6.93
CA LEU A 433 -2.78 11.43 7.03
C LEU A 433 -1.67 10.61 7.70
N ARG A 434 -0.42 10.78 7.26
CA ARG A 434 0.75 10.09 7.83
C ARG A 434 0.97 10.40 9.31
N GLU A 435 0.83 11.66 9.67
CA GLU A 435 0.96 12.14 11.04
C GLU A 435 -0.16 11.57 11.92
N ARG A 436 -1.40 11.55 11.42
CA ARG A 436 -2.51 10.88 12.10
C ARG A 436 -2.20 9.39 12.32
N GLU A 437 -1.80 8.69 11.27
CA GLU A 437 -1.46 7.26 11.32
C GLU A 437 -0.34 6.98 12.32
N HIS A 438 0.70 7.82 12.32
CA HIS A 438 1.83 7.72 13.24
C HIS A 438 1.39 7.94 14.69
N ARG A 439 0.62 8.99 14.98
CA ARG A 439 0.10 9.27 16.32
C ARG A 439 -0.80 8.13 16.81
N ASP A 440 -1.71 7.64 15.98
CA ASP A 440 -2.61 6.55 16.35
C ASP A 440 -1.85 5.26 16.64
N LEU A 441 -0.79 4.99 15.88
CA LEU A 441 0.12 3.87 16.11
C LEU A 441 0.87 4.01 17.44
N GLU A 442 1.52 5.14 17.65
CA GLU A 442 2.30 5.41 18.86
C GLU A 442 1.41 5.36 20.11
N ASN A 443 0.20 5.90 20.01
CA ASN A 443 -0.78 5.88 21.09
C ASN A 443 -1.18 4.45 21.48
N ARG A 444 -1.43 3.58 20.50
CA ARG A 444 -1.76 2.16 20.76
C ARG A 444 -0.57 1.40 21.31
N GLN A 445 0.63 1.63 20.78
CA GLN A 445 1.83 1.00 21.32
C GLN A 445 2.11 1.44 22.76
N ARG A 446 1.86 2.71 23.07
CA ARG A 446 1.97 3.25 24.44
C ARG A 446 0.94 2.62 25.37
N LEU A 447 -0.32 2.51 24.94
CA LEU A 447 -1.36 1.81 25.70
C LEU A 447 -0.96 0.36 26.02
N ALA A 448 -0.40 -0.36 25.04
CA ALA A 448 0.10 -1.72 25.24
C ALA A 448 1.18 -1.78 26.33
N ARG A 449 2.18 -0.88 26.28
CA ARG A 449 3.23 -0.79 27.29
C ARG A 449 2.70 -0.42 28.68
N LEU A 450 1.74 0.49 28.77
CA LEU A 450 1.14 0.88 30.04
C LEU A 450 0.38 -0.29 30.68
N LEU A 451 -0.41 -1.02 29.90
CA LEU A 451 -1.14 -2.20 30.41
C LEU A 451 -0.19 -3.30 30.90
N ASP A 452 0.86 -3.61 30.14
CA ASP A 452 1.79 -4.68 30.51
C ASP A 452 2.74 -4.34 31.65
N LYS A 453 3.06 -3.07 31.84
CA LYS A 453 4.01 -2.66 32.90
C LYS A 453 3.35 -2.27 34.21
N THR A 454 2.02 -2.06 34.22
CA THR A 454 1.28 -1.68 35.44
C THR A 454 1.15 -2.89 36.34
N GLU A 455 1.28 -2.71 37.64
CA GLU A 455 1.16 -3.80 38.60
C GLU A 455 -0.25 -4.41 38.56
N PRO A 456 -0.39 -5.75 38.53
CA PRO A 456 -1.70 -6.42 38.45
C PRO A 456 -2.69 -5.98 39.53
N ALA A 457 -2.23 -5.75 40.75
CA ALA A 457 -3.08 -5.30 41.86
C ALA A 457 -3.73 -3.93 41.58
N LEU A 458 -3.03 -3.01 40.91
CA LEU A 458 -3.59 -1.69 40.59
C LEU A 458 -4.62 -1.78 39.47
N LEU A 459 -4.37 -2.62 38.46
CA LEU A 459 -5.35 -2.88 37.40
C LEU A 459 -6.59 -3.63 37.91
N TYR A 460 -6.43 -4.51 38.90
CA TYR A 460 -7.54 -5.18 39.57
C TYR A 460 -8.49 -4.17 40.23
N GLU A 461 -7.94 -3.23 41.00
CA GLU A 461 -8.75 -2.17 41.63
C GLU A 461 -9.39 -1.24 40.60
N ALA A 462 -8.68 -0.89 39.52
CA ALA A 462 -9.28 -0.12 38.42
C ALA A 462 -10.45 -0.86 37.76
N ALA A 463 -10.32 -2.17 37.50
CA ALA A 463 -11.41 -2.97 36.96
C ALA A 463 -12.63 -3.00 37.90
N LYS A 464 -12.40 -3.02 39.21
CA LYS A 464 -13.45 -2.97 40.23
C LYS A 464 -14.19 -1.63 40.18
N GLU A 465 -13.47 -0.52 40.10
CA GLU A 465 -14.06 0.81 39.98
C GLU A 465 -14.88 0.96 38.68
N VAL A 466 -14.33 0.54 37.55
CA VAL A 466 -15.04 0.53 36.25
C VAL A 466 -16.29 -0.36 36.31
N SER A 467 -16.22 -1.51 36.97
CA SER A 467 -17.38 -2.40 37.09
C SER A 467 -18.57 -1.74 37.79
N ALA A 468 -18.32 -0.89 38.79
CA ALA A 468 -19.37 -0.12 39.47
C ALA A 468 -20.01 0.91 38.53
N ALA A 469 -19.20 1.60 37.71
CA ALA A 469 -19.70 2.52 36.69
C ALA A 469 -20.48 1.79 35.57
N MET A 470 -20.01 0.62 35.14
CA MET A 470 -20.67 -0.22 34.14
C MET A 470 -22.05 -0.67 34.59
N ARG A 471 -22.26 -1.01 35.87
CA ARG A 471 -23.59 -1.37 36.39
C ARG A 471 -24.62 -0.29 36.14
N GLU A 472 -24.25 0.95 36.42
CA GLU A 472 -25.19 2.06 36.32
C GLU A 472 -25.47 2.40 34.85
N GLN A 473 -24.44 2.34 34.01
CA GLN A 473 -24.63 2.53 32.57
C GLN A 473 -25.39 1.39 31.89
N ASN A 474 -25.23 0.14 32.32
CA ASN A 474 -25.96 -0.99 31.72
C ASN A 474 -27.49 -0.83 31.88
N LYS A 475 -27.95 -0.24 32.99
CA LYS A 475 -29.37 0.11 33.17
C LYS A 475 -29.83 1.11 32.12
N GLU A 476 -29.03 2.15 31.87
CA GLU A 476 -29.31 3.13 30.82
C GLU A 476 -29.30 2.48 29.42
N PHE A 477 -28.33 1.62 29.13
CA PHE A 477 -28.25 0.89 27.87
C PHE A 477 -29.46 0.01 27.61
N ASP A 478 -29.90 -0.75 28.61
CA ASP A 478 -31.06 -1.63 28.48
C ASP A 478 -32.34 -0.82 28.23
N GLN A 479 -32.47 0.32 28.91
CA GLN A 479 -33.58 1.24 28.70
C GLN A 479 -33.56 1.84 27.28
N LEU A 480 -32.41 2.35 26.83
CA LEU A 480 -32.23 2.89 25.48
C LEU A 480 -32.46 1.84 24.39
N ARG A 481 -32.06 0.58 24.61
CA ARG A 481 -32.32 -0.53 23.68
C ARG A 481 -33.80 -0.83 23.55
N LYS A 482 -34.54 -0.90 24.67
CA LYS A 482 -36.00 -1.06 24.66
C LYS A 482 -36.68 0.09 23.92
N GLU A 483 -36.29 1.33 24.21
CA GLU A 483 -36.81 2.51 23.50
C GLU A 483 -36.51 2.46 21.99
N LEU A 484 -35.33 1.96 21.60
CA LEU A 484 -34.95 1.81 20.20
C LEU A 484 -35.79 0.76 19.48
N ASP A 485 -36.03 -0.39 20.13
CA ASP A 485 -36.86 -1.46 19.59
C ASP A 485 -38.31 -1.02 19.42
N GLU A 486 -38.85 -0.28 20.40
CA GLU A 486 -40.17 0.35 20.30
C GLU A 486 -40.25 1.38 19.17
N ALA A 487 -39.22 2.24 19.02
CA ALA A 487 -39.17 3.22 17.95
C ALA A 487 -39.10 2.55 16.57
N ARG A 488 -38.33 1.46 16.45
CA ARG A 488 -38.26 0.64 15.21
C ARG A 488 -39.58 -0.05 14.90
N ALA A 489 -40.24 -0.62 15.91
CA ALA A 489 -41.55 -1.25 15.76
C ALA A 489 -42.63 -0.26 15.30
N LYS A 490 -42.47 1.03 15.64
CA LYS A 490 -43.34 2.13 15.22
C LYS A 490 -42.87 2.85 13.94
N GLU A 491 -41.82 2.37 13.29
CA GLU A 491 -41.15 3.00 12.13
C GLU A 491 -40.74 4.47 12.33
N ASP A 492 -40.54 4.90 13.58
CA ASP A 492 -40.15 6.26 13.91
C ASP A 492 -38.63 6.46 13.71
N LYS A 493 -38.26 6.82 12.48
CA LYS A 493 -36.86 7.02 12.06
C LYS A 493 -36.18 8.19 12.76
N VAL A 494 -36.92 9.20 13.22
CA VAL A 494 -36.35 10.37 13.90
C VAL A 494 -35.98 9.99 15.32
N LYS A 495 -36.90 9.39 16.06
CA LYS A 495 -36.67 8.92 17.43
C LYS A 495 -35.61 7.82 17.48
N ALA A 496 -35.60 6.90 16.51
CA ALA A 496 -34.55 5.89 16.41
C ALA A 496 -33.15 6.50 16.23
N ARG A 497 -32.99 7.55 15.41
CA ARG A 497 -31.71 8.27 15.24
C ARG A 497 -31.29 8.99 16.52
N GLU A 498 -32.23 9.61 17.23
CA GLU A 498 -31.95 10.27 18.50
C GLU A 498 -31.49 9.28 19.57
N ILE A 499 -32.18 8.15 19.71
CA ILE A 499 -31.80 7.09 20.66
C ILE A 499 -30.44 6.50 20.30
N GLN A 500 -30.15 6.30 19.00
CA GLN A 500 -28.82 5.88 18.55
C GLN A 500 -27.72 6.89 18.95
N ARG A 501 -27.99 8.20 18.85
CA ARG A 501 -27.06 9.24 19.33
C ARG A 501 -26.82 9.12 20.83
N ARG A 502 -27.88 9.01 21.64
CA ARG A 502 -27.79 8.84 23.11
C ARG A 502 -27.03 7.57 23.49
N LEU A 503 -27.27 6.47 22.78
CA LEU A 503 -26.55 5.20 22.96
C LEU A 503 -25.05 5.38 22.67
N GLY A 504 -24.70 6.11 21.60
CA GLY A 504 -23.31 6.46 21.28
C GLY A 504 -22.64 7.34 22.34
N GLU A 505 -23.38 8.30 22.92
CA GLU A 505 -22.92 9.15 24.03
C GLU A 505 -22.67 8.35 25.30
N SER A 506 -23.60 7.47 25.70
CA SER A 506 -23.42 6.60 26.87
C SER A 506 -22.20 5.67 26.70
N GLN A 507 -21.99 5.11 25.48
CA GLN A 507 -20.78 4.33 25.17
C GLN A 507 -19.49 5.16 25.24
N ARG A 508 -19.55 6.43 24.85
CA ARG A 508 -18.39 7.33 24.95
C ARG A 508 -18.05 7.58 26.41
N ILE A 509 -19.03 7.87 27.26
CA ILE A 509 -18.83 8.04 28.71
C ILE A 509 -18.22 6.77 29.31
N LEU A 510 -18.67 5.57 28.91
CA LEU A 510 -18.08 4.32 29.38
C LEU A 510 -16.58 4.24 29.08
N ARG A 511 -16.21 4.51 27.83
CA ARG A 511 -14.81 4.47 27.37
C ARG A 511 -13.96 5.51 28.10
N GLU A 512 -14.51 6.68 28.37
CA GLU A 512 -13.84 7.72 29.16
C GLU A 512 -13.59 7.25 30.61
N GLN A 513 -14.55 6.58 31.24
CA GLN A 513 -14.38 6.01 32.59
C GLN A 513 -13.34 4.90 32.61
N VAL A 514 -13.38 3.97 31.64
CA VAL A 514 -12.35 2.93 31.49
C VAL A 514 -10.96 3.57 31.37
N SER A 515 -10.80 4.56 30.48
CA SER A 515 -9.53 5.26 30.29
C SER A 515 -9.03 5.91 31.59
N LYS A 516 -9.91 6.63 32.30
CA LYS A 516 -9.59 7.32 33.56
C LYS A 516 -9.13 6.36 34.66
N CYS A 517 -9.85 5.28 34.91
CA CYS A 517 -9.51 4.34 35.99
C CYS A 517 -8.20 3.60 35.72
N PHE A 518 -8.01 3.10 34.50
CA PHE A 518 -6.78 2.39 34.11
C PHE A 518 -5.57 3.33 34.07
N TYR A 519 -5.78 4.59 33.69
CA TYR A 519 -4.76 5.63 33.81
C TYR A 519 -4.39 5.92 35.26
N ALA A 520 -5.37 6.07 36.15
CA ALA A 520 -5.12 6.31 37.56
C ALA A 520 -4.34 5.15 38.19
N ALA A 521 -4.60 3.91 37.75
CA ALA A 521 -3.79 2.75 38.12
C ALA A 521 -2.35 2.86 37.61
N ALA A 522 -2.14 3.15 36.32
CA ALA A 522 -0.80 3.34 35.76
C ALA A 522 -0.02 4.47 36.45
N LYS A 523 -0.67 5.60 36.78
CA LYS A 523 -0.05 6.72 37.50
C LYS A 523 0.41 6.35 38.90
N LYS A 524 -0.35 5.49 39.59
CA LYS A 524 0.01 4.95 40.92
C LYS A 524 1.12 3.91 40.87
N SER A 525 1.49 3.43 39.68
CA SER A 525 2.56 2.47 39.49
C SER A 525 3.90 3.04 39.98
N GLY A 526 4.65 2.22 40.72
CA GLY A 526 6.03 2.52 41.12
C GLY A 526 7.03 2.34 39.97
N ASN A 527 6.57 1.89 38.80
CA ASN A 527 7.41 1.56 37.65
C ASN A 527 7.93 2.83 36.96
N GLN A 528 9.24 3.04 37.00
CA GLN A 528 9.90 4.19 36.38
C GLN A 528 9.64 4.30 34.87
N ALA A 529 9.52 3.16 34.17
CA ALA A 529 9.20 3.17 32.74
C ALA A 529 7.78 3.68 32.46
N ILE A 530 6.82 3.40 33.34
CA ILE A 530 5.47 3.97 33.21
C ILE A 530 5.50 5.48 33.42
N GLN A 531 6.22 5.95 34.44
CA GLN A 531 6.33 7.39 34.71
C GLN A 531 6.96 8.16 33.53
N GLN A 532 7.93 7.55 32.83
CA GLN A 532 8.50 8.10 31.60
C GLN A 532 7.47 8.16 30.45
N GLU A 533 6.73 7.08 30.22
CA GLU A 533 5.68 7.03 29.18
C GLU A 533 4.58 8.08 29.44
N LEU A 534 4.19 8.24 30.71
CA LEU A 534 3.18 9.21 31.15
C LEU A 534 3.67 10.66 30.98
N ALA A 535 4.92 10.96 31.34
CA ALA A 535 5.50 12.29 31.17
C ALA A 535 5.55 12.70 29.70
N ALA A 536 5.78 11.75 28.79
CA ALA A 536 5.80 11.98 27.35
C ALA A 536 4.39 12.21 26.74
N VAL A 537 3.28 11.97 27.46
CA VAL A 537 1.90 12.22 26.98
C VAL A 537 1.43 13.64 27.33
N SER A 538 1.93 14.22 28.43
CA SER A 538 1.29 15.38 29.08
C SER A 538 1.19 16.66 28.26
N GLY A 539 2.19 17.02 27.45
CA GLY A 539 2.25 18.38 26.85
C GLY A 539 1.94 19.50 27.86
N ASP A 540 1.38 20.62 27.39
CA ASP A 540 0.91 21.76 28.22
C ASP A 540 -0.62 21.69 28.57
N GLY A 541 -1.30 20.57 28.31
CA GLY A 541 -2.74 20.41 28.50
C GLY A 541 -3.14 19.56 29.73
N PRO A 542 -4.44 19.50 30.09
CA PRO A 542 -4.91 18.59 31.15
C PRO A 542 -4.63 17.13 30.76
N MET A 543 -3.81 16.46 31.56
CA MET A 543 -3.28 15.10 31.34
C MET A 543 -4.35 14.03 31.04
N GLU A 544 -5.57 14.23 31.53
CA GLU A 544 -6.74 13.36 31.31
C GLU A 544 -7.27 13.39 29.86
N MET A 545 -7.17 14.55 29.18
CA MET A 545 -7.55 14.71 27.78
C MET A 545 -6.56 14.03 26.83
N ALA A 546 -5.27 14.05 27.18
CA ALA A 546 -4.22 13.41 26.39
C ALA A 546 -4.35 11.87 26.41
N MET A 547 -4.88 11.27 27.49
CA MET A 547 -5.18 9.84 27.59
C MET A 547 -6.48 9.44 26.87
N MET A 548 -7.49 10.32 26.88
CA MET A 548 -8.68 10.15 26.04
C MET A 548 -8.29 10.12 24.54
N ASN A 549 -7.29 10.92 24.16
CA ASN A 549 -6.72 10.89 22.80
C ASN A 549 -5.93 9.61 22.51
N LEU A 550 -5.40 8.87 23.50
CA LEU A 550 -4.76 7.57 23.26
C LEU A 550 -5.77 6.49 22.83
N MET A 551 -7.05 6.68 23.17
CA MET A 551 -8.14 5.75 22.87
C MET A 551 -9.06 6.25 21.73
N GLN A 552 -8.76 7.41 21.14
CA GLN A 552 -9.52 8.02 20.05
C GLN A 552 -8.62 8.27 18.85
N ASP A 553 -9.20 8.33 17.64
CA ASP A 553 -8.43 8.67 16.43
C ASP A 553 -7.96 10.13 16.48
N SER A 554 -6.67 10.35 16.21
CA SER A 554 -6.04 11.66 16.28
C SER A 554 -6.56 12.58 15.17
N ARG A 555 -7.01 13.78 15.52
CA ARG A 555 -7.30 14.83 14.52
C ARG A 555 -6.04 15.66 14.29
N VAL A 556 -5.68 15.84 13.02
CA VAL A 556 -4.61 16.74 12.58
C VAL A 556 -5.28 17.78 11.68
N ASP A 557 -5.19 19.07 12.04
CA ASP A 557 -5.72 20.13 11.18
C ASP A 557 -4.77 20.31 9.98
N PRO A 558 -5.31 20.29 8.75
CA PRO A 558 -4.56 20.58 7.54
C PRO A 558 -3.69 21.84 7.56
N LYS A 559 -4.16 22.89 8.24
CA LYS A 559 -3.49 24.20 8.26
C LYS A 559 -2.22 24.20 9.11
N ASP A 560 -2.09 23.23 10.00
CA ASP A 560 -0.95 23.10 10.91
C ASP A 560 0.27 22.47 10.21
N ALA A 561 0.10 21.90 9.01
CA ALA A 561 1.18 21.31 8.23
C ALA A 561 2.07 22.39 7.60
N PRO A 562 3.39 22.47 7.89
CA PRO A 562 4.28 23.39 7.20
C PRO A 562 4.49 22.97 5.75
N LEU A 563 4.42 23.93 4.81
CA LEU A 563 4.88 23.71 3.44
C LEU A 563 6.40 23.47 3.46
N SER A 564 6.91 22.56 2.63
CA SER A 564 8.35 22.32 2.54
C SER A 564 9.08 23.57 2.05
N PRO A 565 10.38 23.76 2.38
CA PRO A 565 11.16 24.88 1.87
C PRO A 565 11.16 24.96 0.35
N GLN A 566 11.18 23.81 -0.33
CA GLN A 566 11.11 23.71 -1.79
C GLN A 566 9.76 24.23 -2.31
N ILE A 567 8.65 23.79 -1.72
CA ILE A 567 7.32 24.25 -2.13
C ILE A 567 7.16 25.73 -1.83
N LEU A 568 7.62 26.22 -0.68
CA LEU A 568 7.60 27.66 -0.36
C LEU A 568 8.36 28.50 -1.39
N ALA A 569 9.52 28.02 -1.85
CA ALA A 569 10.28 28.68 -2.91
C ALA A 569 9.50 28.71 -4.23
N THR A 570 8.88 27.59 -4.61
CA THR A 570 8.03 27.51 -5.82
C THR A 570 6.81 28.42 -5.72
N VAL A 571 6.11 28.40 -4.57
CA VAL A 571 4.94 29.26 -4.30
C VAL A 571 5.30 30.73 -4.47
N LYS A 572 6.42 31.16 -3.88
CA LYS A 572 6.90 32.54 -3.99
C LYS A 572 7.25 32.93 -5.43
N ALA A 573 7.84 32.02 -6.20
CA ALA A 573 8.11 32.27 -7.62
C ALA A 573 6.80 32.39 -8.42
N ASP A 574 5.81 31.56 -8.11
CA ASP A 574 4.52 31.51 -8.79
C ASP A 574 3.62 32.71 -8.45
N GLU A 575 3.74 33.32 -7.26
CA GLU A 575 3.06 34.57 -6.91
C GLU A 575 3.28 35.67 -7.96
N THR A 576 4.52 35.78 -8.45
CA THR A 576 4.90 36.77 -9.47
C THR A 576 4.24 36.45 -10.81
N VAL A 577 4.20 35.18 -11.20
CA VAL A 577 3.56 34.70 -12.44
C VAL A 577 2.04 34.91 -12.40
N LEU A 578 1.45 34.71 -11.23
CA LEU A 578 0.01 34.88 -11.00
C LEU A 578 -0.41 36.34 -10.84
N GLY A 579 0.56 37.27 -10.75
CA GLY A 579 0.29 38.70 -10.60
C GLY A 579 -0.33 39.07 -9.25
N MET A 580 -0.07 38.27 -8.21
CA MET A 580 -0.58 38.49 -6.86
C MET A 580 0.15 39.67 -6.21
N LYS A 581 -0.61 40.63 -5.66
CA LYS A 581 -0.05 41.85 -5.06
C LYS A 581 -0.54 42.13 -3.64
N ASP A 582 -1.71 41.60 -3.28
CA ASP A 582 -2.31 41.80 -1.97
C ASP A 582 -2.10 40.57 -1.06
N GLU A 583 -1.99 40.82 0.24
CA GLU A 583 -1.73 39.77 1.24
C GLU A 583 -2.83 38.69 1.27
N LYS A 584 -4.08 39.04 0.92
CA LYS A 584 -5.21 38.11 0.95
C LYS A 584 -5.12 37.08 -0.18
N SER A 585 -4.77 37.49 -1.40
CA SER A 585 -4.58 36.57 -2.53
C SER A 585 -3.39 35.63 -2.29
N ILE A 586 -2.27 36.14 -1.77
CA ILE A 586 -1.09 35.35 -1.39
C ILE A 586 -1.49 34.27 -0.36
N LYS A 587 -2.12 34.67 0.76
CA LYS A 587 -2.58 33.72 1.79
C LYS A 587 -3.58 32.69 1.23
N SER A 588 -4.45 33.09 0.30
CA SER A 588 -5.41 32.18 -0.32
C SER A 588 -4.70 31.12 -1.18
N PHE A 589 -3.67 31.52 -1.93
CA PHE A 589 -2.84 30.61 -2.71
C PHE A 589 -2.00 29.67 -1.84
N GLU A 590 -1.37 30.19 -0.79
CA GLU A 590 -0.67 29.34 0.20
C GLU A 590 -1.62 28.31 0.83
N ASN A 591 -2.84 28.72 1.22
CA ASN A 591 -3.85 27.81 1.75
C ASN A 591 -4.32 26.77 0.72
N TYR A 592 -4.43 27.16 -0.55
CA TYR A 592 -4.71 26.23 -1.64
C TYR A 592 -3.62 25.16 -1.75
N GLN A 593 -2.35 25.57 -1.73
CA GLN A 593 -1.20 24.65 -1.76
C GLN A 593 -1.17 23.73 -0.53
N ARG A 594 -1.52 24.25 0.66
CA ARG A 594 -1.73 23.43 1.86
C ARG A 594 -2.91 22.47 1.74
N THR A 595 -3.90 22.73 0.89
CA THR A 595 -5.03 21.80 0.70
C THR A 595 -4.71 20.74 -0.35
N LEU A 596 -3.85 21.07 -1.33
CA LEU A 596 -3.47 20.16 -2.41
C LEU A 596 -2.81 18.88 -1.90
N HIS A 597 -1.87 18.96 -0.96
CA HIS A 597 -1.17 17.75 -0.47
C HIS A 597 -2.12 16.71 0.18
N GLN A 598 -3.34 17.08 0.53
CA GLN A 598 -4.33 16.16 1.14
C GLN A 598 -5.30 15.57 0.13
N THR A 599 -5.65 16.36 -0.88
CA THR A 599 -6.70 16.05 -1.86
C THR A 599 -6.14 15.57 -3.19
N TRP A 600 -4.92 16.01 -3.51
CA TRP A 600 -4.14 15.70 -4.70
C TRP A 600 -2.79 15.09 -4.29
N SER A 601 -2.88 14.02 -3.53
CA SER A 601 -1.78 13.13 -3.21
C SER A 601 -1.75 11.93 -4.17
N ARG A 602 -0.59 11.32 -4.28
CA ARG A 602 -0.35 10.10 -5.07
C ARG A 602 -1.24 8.96 -4.60
N ALA A 603 -1.63 8.07 -5.50
CA ALA A 603 -2.53 6.96 -5.18
C ALA A 603 -2.01 6.08 -4.03
N ALA A 604 -0.68 5.96 -3.90
CA ALA A 604 -0.02 5.22 -2.81
C ALA A 604 -0.21 5.84 -1.41
N GLU A 605 -0.58 7.12 -1.36
CA GLU A 605 -0.84 7.91 -0.15
C GLU A 605 -2.35 8.06 0.13
N LEU A 606 -3.20 7.48 -0.72
CA LEU A 606 -4.65 7.48 -0.54
C LEU A 606 -5.13 6.13 0.04
N PRO A 607 -6.25 6.12 0.77
CA PRO A 607 -6.85 4.87 1.24
C PRO A 607 -7.21 3.94 0.07
N SER A 608 -6.91 2.65 0.21
CA SER A 608 -7.24 1.60 -0.76
C SER A 608 -8.02 0.44 -0.10
N PRO A 609 -9.17 0.02 -0.66
CA PRO A 609 -9.84 0.60 -1.82
C PRO A 609 -10.27 2.05 -1.60
N ALA A 610 -10.18 2.86 -2.66
CA ALA A 610 -10.76 4.19 -2.64
C ALA A 610 -12.30 4.11 -2.46
N PRO A 611 -12.93 5.10 -1.80
CA PRO A 611 -14.38 5.13 -1.65
C PRO A 611 -15.12 5.04 -2.99
N ARG A 612 -16.34 4.49 -2.98
CA ARG A 612 -17.21 4.48 -4.17
C ARG A 612 -17.43 5.91 -4.69
N GLY A 613 -17.41 6.10 -6.01
CA GLY A 613 -17.46 7.42 -6.65
C GLY A 613 -16.14 8.17 -6.69
N HIS A 614 -15.06 7.67 -6.05
CA HIS A 614 -13.72 8.21 -6.23
C HIS A 614 -13.15 7.80 -7.59
N PHE A 615 -12.36 8.68 -8.22
CA PHE A 615 -11.75 8.46 -9.53
C PHE A 615 -11.04 7.11 -9.66
N LEU A 616 -10.15 6.80 -8.70
CA LEU A 616 -9.43 5.52 -8.67
C LEU A 616 -10.38 4.32 -8.78
N ARG A 617 -11.51 4.34 -8.07
CA ARG A 617 -12.47 3.23 -8.09
C ARG A 617 -13.21 3.14 -9.43
N GLU A 618 -13.62 4.27 -10.00
CA GLU A 618 -14.27 4.33 -11.33
C GLU A 618 -13.31 3.91 -12.46
N PHE A 619 -12.01 4.17 -12.29
CA PHE A 619 -10.96 3.80 -13.24
C PHE A 619 -10.44 2.37 -13.08
N GLY A 620 -11.05 1.57 -12.20
CA GLY A 620 -10.74 0.14 -12.08
C GLY A 620 -9.62 -0.19 -11.10
N GLN A 621 -9.37 0.66 -10.09
CA GLN A 621 -8.48 0.30 -8.98
C GLN A 621 -8.95 -1.00 -8.31
N SER A 622 -7.99 -1.91 -8.10
CA SER A 622 -8.13 -3.11 -7.29
C SER A 622 -8.66 -2.78 -5.90
N ASP A 623 -9.62 -3.56 -5.41
CA ASP A 623 -10.01 -3.52 -3.99
C ASP A 623 -9.09 -4.33 -3.08
N ARG A 624 -8.15 -5.08 -3.69
CA ARG A 624 -7.18 -5.94 -3.01
C ARG A 624 -7.86 -7.04 -2.19
N GLU A 625 -9.13 -7.34 -2.47
CA GLU A 625 -9.82 -8.50 -1.90
C GLU A 625 -9.38 -9.79 -2.58
N ILE A 626 -8.97 -9.71 -3.85
CA ILE A 626 -8.40 -10.79 -4.64
C ILE A 626 -7.09 -10.27 -5.27
N ILE A 627 -6.10 -11.17 -5.44
CA ILE A 627 -4.81 -10.85 -6.07
C ILE A 627 -5.01 -10.35 -7.49
N GLU A 628 -4.49 -9.15 -7.78
CA GLU A 628 -4.38 -8.53 -9.11
C GLU A 628 -5.73 -8.40 -9.83
N ASN A 629 -6.76 -7.91 -9.14
CA ASN A 629 -8.10 -7.72 -9.67
C ASN A 629 -8.41 -6.29 -10.17
N ALA A 630 -7.38 -5.47 -10.40
CA ALA A 630 -7.54 -4.20 -11.08
C ALA A 630 -8.05 -4.41 -12.52
N ASN A 631 -8.75 -3.41 -13.07
CA ASN A 631 -9.25 -3.42 -14.44
C ASN A 631 -8.76 -2.18 -15.20
N ASP A 632 -8.18 -2.40 -16.38
CA ASP A 632 -7.73 -1.35 -17.30
C ASP A 632 -8.60 -1.24 -18.57
N GLU A 633 -9.68 -2.04 -18.67
CA GLU A 633 -10.64 -1.96 -19.76
C GLU A 633 -11.36 -0.60 -19.81
N ALA A 634 -11.67 -0.18 -21.04
CA ALA A 634 -12.42 1.04 -21.29
C ALA A 634 -13.88 0.88 -20.87
N SER A 635 -14.40 1.85 -20.11
CA SER A 635 -15.79 1.87 -19.68
C SER A 635 -16.45 3.23 -19.95
N VAL A 636 -17.77 3.23 -20.14
CA VAL A 636 -18.56 4.45 -20.29
C VAL A 636 -18.43 5.37 -19.07
N PRO A 637 -18.48 4.87 -17.81
CA PRO A 637 -18.24 5.70 -16.63
C PRO A 637 -16.90 6.45 -16.67
N GLN A 638 -15.79 5.79 -17.06
CA GLN A 638 -14.48 6.43 -17.16
C GLN A 638 -14.47 7.58 -18.16
N ALA A 639 -15.08 7.37 -19.34
CA ALA A 639 -15.19 8.42 -20.36
C ALA A 639 -16.02 9.61 -19.85
N LEU A 640 -17.14 9.35 -19.18
CA LEU A 640 -17.99 10.39 -18.58
C LEU A 640 -17.26 11.14 -17.45
N THR A 641 -16.47 10.44 -16.63
CA THR A 641 -15.63 11.07 -15.61
C THR A 641 -14.58 12.00 -16.22
N MET A 642 -13.99 11.65 -17.37
CA MET A 642 -13.04 12.53 -18.07
C MET A 642 -13.71 13.71 -18.77
N MET A 643 -14.98 13.61 -19.16
CA MET A 643 -15.70 14.67 -19.86
C MET A 643 -16.39 15.66 -18.90
N ASN A 644 -16.96 15.16 -17.80
CA ASN A 644 -17.83 15.93 -16.90
C ASN A 644 -17.44 15.82 -15.42
N GLY A 645 -16.32 15.17 -15.11
CA GLY A 645 -15.89 14.97 -13.72
C GLY A 645 -15.50 16.28 -13.04
N SER A 646 -15.77 16.36 -11.73
CA SER A 646 -15.39 17.50 -10.89
C SER A 646 -13.88 17.77 -10.87
N LEU A 647 -13.06 16.77 -11.20
CA LEU A 647 -11.60 16.87 -11.26
C LEU A 647 -11.09 17.84 -12.33
N LEU A 648 -11.84 18.02 -13.43
CA LEU A 648 -11.42 18.93 -14.50
C LEU A 648 -11.25 20.36 -13.99
N SER A 649 -12.15 20.81 -13.11
CA SER A 649 -12.08 22.15 -12.51
C SER A 649 -10.79 22.43 -11.73
N GLN A 650 -10.20 21.39 -11.14
CA GLN A 650 -8.92 21.50 -10.42
C GLN A 650 -7.73 21.48 -11.38
N LEU A 651 -7.81 20.66 -12.44
CA LEU A 651 -6.79 20.60 -13.49
C LEU A 651 -6.69 21.92 -14.26
N THR A 652 -7.82 22.54 -14.57
CA THR A 652 -7.90 23.81 -15.30
C THR A 652 -7.89 25.03 -14.39
N SER A 653 -7.83 24.84 -13.07
CA SER A 653 -7.68 25.95 -12.10
C SER A 653 -6.51 26.84 -12.49
N ALA A 654 -6.68 28.16 -12.32
CA ALA A 654 -5.62 29.14 -12.50
C ALA A 654 -4.36 28.86 -11.64
N TRP A 655 -4.53 28.09 -10.56
CA TRP A 655 -3.48 27.75 -9.59
C TRP A 655 -2.89 26.34 -9.78
N SER A 656 -3.36 25.57 -10.76
CA SER A 656 -2.74 24.28 -11.09
C SER A 656 -1.34 24.49 -11.68
N THR A 657 -0.44 23.54 -11.44
CA THR A 657 0.92 23.59 -11.99
C THR A 657 0.93 23.71 -13.51
N LEU A 658 0.05 23.00 -14.21
CA LEU A 658 -0.09 23.10 -15.67
C LEU A 658 -0.49 24.53 -16.10
N SER A 659 -1.51 25.12 -15.48
CA SER A 659 -1.95 26.48 -15.79
C SER A 659 -0.86 27.52 -15.52
N ILE A 660 -0.13 27.39 -14.41
CA ILE A 660 1.00 28.27 -14.09
C ILE A 660 2.12 28.12 -15.13
N ASN A 661 2.45 26.90 -15.54
CA ASN A 661 3.45 26.65 -16.57
C ASN A 661 3.05 27.27 -17.93
N LEU A 662 1.77 27.17 -18.31
CA LEU A 662 1.26 27.83 -19.52
C LEU A 662 1.32 29.36 -19.41
N ARG A 663 1.16 29.94 -18.22
CA ARG A 663 1.30 31.40 -18.00
C ARG A 663 2.75 31.87 -18.08
N LYS A 664 3.73 31.01 -17.73
CA LYS A 664 5.17 31.31 -17.85
C LYS A 664 5.61 31.42 -19.32
N ALA A 665 4.92 30.73 -20.24
CA ALA A 665 5.17 30.82 -21.68
C ALA A 665 4.69 32.15 -22.28
N LYS A 666 5.54 32.81 -23.07
CA LYS A 666 5.31 34.17 -23.60
C LYS A 666 4.49 34.18 -24.88
N THR A 667 4.63 33.15 -25.71
CA THR A 667 3.93 33.04 -26.99
C THR A 667 2.95 31.88 -27.00
N ASN A 668 1.95 31.91 -27.90
CA ASN A 668 1.04 30.78 -28.09
C ASN A 668 1.79 29.52 -28.56
N GLU A 669 2.85 29.67 -29.34
CA GLU A 669 3.73 28.58 -29.76
C GLU A 669 4.44 27.92 -28.57
N GLU A 670 5.00 28.72 -27.65
CA GLU A 670 5.62 28.23 -26.43
C GLU A 670 4.60 27.55 -25.51
N LYS A 671 3.36 28.05 -25.45
CA LYS A 671 2.27 27.41 -24.71
C LYS A 671 1.91 26.04 -25.28
N ILE A 672 1.82 25.91 -26.60
CA ILE A 672 1.59 24.60 -27.25
C ILE A 672 2.75 23.66 -26.94
N ASP A 673 4.00 24.11 -27.08
CA ASP A 673 5.17 23.28 -26.74
C ASP A 673 5.14 22.85 -25.26
N THR A 674 4.77 23.75 -24.35
CA THR A 674 4.63 23.50 -22.91
C THR A 674 3.55 22.46 -22.60
N LEU A 675 2.39 22.57 -23.25
CA LEU A 675 1.29 21.63 -23.10
C LEU A 675 1.71 20.22 -23.54
N PHE A 676 2.31 20.10 -24.73
CA PHE A 676 2.76 18.82 -25.27
C PHE A 676 3.87 18.19 -24.41
N LEU A 677 4.82 19.00 -23.91
CA LEU A 677 5.86 18.51 -23.01
C LEU A 677 5.26 18.01 -21.69
N SER A 678 4.29 18.74 -21.13
CA SER A 678 3.65 18.38 -19.86
C SER A 678 2.80 17.12 -19.97
N LEU A 679 2.07 16.92 -21.08
CA LEU A 679 1.14 15.79 -21.23
C LEU A 679 1.77 14.55 -21.89
N TYR A 680 2.66 14.76 -22.86
CA TYR A 680 3.18 13.70 -23.73
C TYR A 680 4.70 13.58 -23.68
N SER A 681 5.38 14.39 -22.87
CA SER A 681 6.84 14.37 -22.70
C SER A 681 7.61 14.64 -24.00
N ARG A 682 6.99 15.28 -25.00
CA ARG A 682 7.59 15.64 -26.29
C ARG A 682 7.09 16.99 -26.77
N LYS A 683 7.75 17.57 -27.76
CA LYS A 683 7.20 18.72 -28.51
C LYS A 683 6.16 18.25 -29.55
N PRO A 684 5.22 19.11 -29.97
CA PRO A 684 4.35 18.81 -31.10
C PRO A 684 5.20 18.63 -32.37
N ASN A 685 4.77 17.75 -33.26
CA ASN A 685 5.33 17.72 -34.61
C ASN A 685 4.81 18.93 -35.43
N ALA A 686 5.37 19.16 -36.62
CA ALA A 686 5.02 20.32 -37.44
C ALA A 686 3.52 20.40 -37.79
N LYS A 687 2.87 19.25 -38.07
CA LYS A 687 1.44 19.20 -38.40
C LYS A 687 0.58 19.49 -37.18
N GLU A 688 0.90 18.89 -36.04
CA GLU A 688 0.23 19.14 -34.76
C GLU A 688 0.35 20.62 -34.37
N LYS A 689 1.56 21.20 -34.47
CA LYS A 689 1.81 22.59 -34.11
C LYS A 689 1.02 23.54 -35.00
N ALA A 690 1.02 23.33 -36.32
CA ALA A 690 0.25 24.15 -37.26
C ALA A 690 -1.26 24.07 -36.98
N HIS A 691 -1.80 22.88 -36.74
CA HIS A 691 -3.21 22.70 -36.42
C HIS A 691 -3.59 23.40 -35.11
N MET A 692 -2.79 23.23 -34.05
CA MET A 692 -3.02 23.85 -32.76
C MET A 692 -2.97 25.39 -32.83
N LEU A 693 -2.05 25.95 -33.60
CA LEU A 693 -1.97 27.41 -33.81
C LEU A 693 -3.23 27.94 -34.50
N GLN A 694 -3.68 27.25 -35.55
CA GLN A 694 -4.93 27.60 -36.24
C GLN A 694 -6.14 27.56 -35.29
N THR A 695 -6.22 26.55 -34.43
CA THR A 695 -7.26 26.47 -33.39
C THR A 695 -7.17 27.64 -32.42
N VAL A 696 -5.97 27.96 -31.92
CA VAL A 696 -5.76 29.07 -30.99
C VAL A 696 -6.18 30.42 -31.60
N GLU A 697 -5.90 30.64 -32.88
CA GLU A 697 -6.33 31.85 -33.61
C GLU A 697 -7.84 31.89 -33.78
N SER A 698 -8.46 30.77 -34.16
CA SER A 698 -9.90 30.67 -34.40
C SER A 698 -10.74 30.95 -33.15
N TYR A 699 -10.19 30.69 -31.97
CA TYR A 699 -10.85 30.85 -30.68
C TYR A 699 -10.16 31.89 -29.79
N ALA A 700 -9.41 32.84 -30.36
CA ALA A 700 -8.60 33.81 -29.62
C ALA A 700 -9.41 34.70 -28.64
N THR A 701 -10.72 34.85 -28.86
CA THR A 701 -11.64 35.61 -27.98
C THR A 701 -12.21 34.76 -26.83
N SER A 702 -12.03 33.44 -26.85
CA SER A 702 -12.50 32.56 -25.79
C SER A 702 -11.68 32.73 -24.52
N LYS A 703 -12.37 32.98 -23.39
CA LYS A 703 -11.73 33.09 -22.07
C LYS A 703 -11.24 31.74 -21.53
N THR A 704 -11.81 30.64 -22.01
CA THR A 704 -11.52 29.25 -21.58
C THR A 704 -10.66 28.48 -22.57
N LEU A 705 -10.14 29.13 -23.62
CA LEU A 705 -9.41 28.48 -24.72
C LEU A 705 -8.40 27.42 -24.27
N TRP A 706 -7.53 27.76 -23.32
CA TRP A 706 -6.49 26.86 -22.84
C TRP A 706 -7.03 25.76 -21.92
N GLU A 707 -8.15 26.00 -21.25
CA GLU A 707 -8.86 25.00 -20.44
C GLU A 707 -9.46 23.95 -21.38
N ASP A 708 -10.18 24.39 -22.43
CA ASP A 708 -10.80 23.52 -23.43
C ASP A 708 -9.76 22.68 -24.19
N ILE A 709 -8.66 23.30 -24.61
CA ILE A 709 -7.52 22.61 -25.24
C ILE A 709 -6.92 21.56 -24.30
N THR A 710 -6.77 21.89 -23.01
CA THR A 710 -6.21 20.96 -22.01
C THR A 710 -7.10 19.75 -21.83
N VAL A 711 -8.41 19.95 -21.68
CA VAL A 711 -9.40 18.87 -21.54
C VAL A 711 -9.42 17.98 -22.79
N ALA A 712 -9.38 18.59 -23.98
CA ALA A 712 -9.31 17.86 -25.24
C ALA A 712 -8.05 17.00 -25.34
N ALA A 713 -6.89 17.55 -24.96
CA ALA A 713 -5.61 16.83 -24.98
C ALA A 713 -5.58 15.65 -23.98
N LEU A 714 -6.05 15.87 -22.74
CA LEU A 714 -6.16 14.82 -21.72
C LEU A 714 -7.09 13.67 -22.13
N SER A 715 -8.09 13.96 -22.96
CA SER A 715 -9.06 12.97 -23.43
C SER A 715 -8.54 12.11 -24.59
N THR A 716 -7.33 12.35 -25.08
CA THR A 716 -6.76 11.58 -26.20
C THR A 716 -6.26 10.20 -25.77
N GLN A 717 -6.28 9.25 -26.70
CA GLN A 717 -5.59 7.96 -26.51
C GLN A 717 -4.09 8.14 -26.26
N ARG A 718 -3.48 9.21 -26.82
CA ARG A 718 -2.06 9.51 -26.60
C ARG A 718 -1.75 9.81 -25.14
N PHE A 719 -2.69 10.44 -24.43
CA PHE A 719 -2.53 10.64 -23.00
C PHE A 719 -2.63 9.30 -22.28
N ILE A 720 -3.73 8.57 -22.48
CA ILE A 720 -4.14 7.40 -21.68
C ILE A 720 -3.27 6.14 -21.87
N PHE A 721 -2.66 5.94 -23.04
CA PHE A 721 -1.92 4.72 -23.34
C PHE A 721 -0.41 4.86 -23.11
N VAL A 722 0.21 3.73 -22.77
CA VAL A 722 1.65 3.55 -22.65
C VAL A 722 2.17 2.96 -23.96
N GLU A 723 2.89 3.78 -24.71
CA GLU A 723 3.57 3.37 -25.95
C GLU A 723 4.94 2.80 -25.68
#